data_AF-A0AAV9HGX6-F1
#
_entry.id   AF-A0AAV9HGX6-F1
#
_cell.length_a   1.000
_cell.length_b   1.000
_cell.length_c   1.000
_cell.angle_alpha   90.00
_cell.angle_beta   90.00
_cell.angle_gamma   90.00
#
_symmetry.space_group_name_H-M   'P 1'
#
loop_
_entity.id
_entity.type
_entity.pdbx_description
1 polymer ?
#
loop_
_entity_poly.entity_id
_entity_poly.type
_entity_poly.pdbx_seq_one_letter_code
_entity_poly.pdbx_strand_id
1 'polypeptide(L)'
;MVDAQKDVPFKSVQVEALVVIKIVKHCSASFPTAATGSLVGMDNDGVLEVTNTFQFPTVDVSNSDSHQNDASSLAAAAPRAKANITYQNEMIRHLKEVNVDANNVGWYTSATMGNFINLSFIENQYHYQRDNDKTVALVHDVSRSSQGALSLRAFKLSSEFMAAYKEGKFTTESLTKSKLSFRDILVEVPVLVHNSYLLSSFLQQIPAPPETAEIPLPASLNDIRREPTRLPAHPSFDSLDLSIDPFLEKTCDLLLDSIEAHYTDLNNHQYYQRQLTREQFKITQWQAKRKAENAARLAAKQQPLPEDEWQRLFKLPQEPSRLEGMLNARQVEQYSKQVDGFTATITSKMFAVRGNLLPDITPISSTSINNMAAPASNFKVADLSLAAFGRKEIELAENEMPGLMAVRKYYGADQPLKGARIAGCLHMTIQTAVLIETLTALGAEVTWTSCNIFSTQDHAAAAIAATGVPVFAWKGETEEEYNWCLEQQLVAFKDNKRLNLILDDGGDLTHLVHTKYPEMLKDCYGVSEETTTGVHHLYRMLQKGELLVPAINVNDSVTKSKFDNLYGCRESLIDGIKRATDVMIAGKVGVVAGFGDVGKGCAMALQGMGARVLVTEIDPINALQAAMAGFQVVTMEKAAQIGQIFVTTTGCRDILVGKHFEAMPNDAIVCNIGHFDCEIDVAWLKANAQSVQNIKPQVDRFLMKNGRHIILLAEGRLVNLGCATGHSSFVMSCSFTNQVLAQIMLYKNEDVEFGKKHIAFAKSGKLEKKVYVLPKILDEEVARLHLAHVNVELTTLSDVQAEYLGLPVEGPFKSDHYRY
;
A
#
# COMPACT_ATOMS: atom_id res chain seq x y z
N MET A 1 -17.36 57.27 5.38
CA MET A 1 -16.04 56.62 5.17
C MET A 1 -16.20 55.40 4.27
N VAL A 2 -16.73 55.56 3.05
CA VAL A 2 -17.11 54.40 2.18
C VAL A 2 -16.32 54.36 0.85
N ASP A 3 -15.50 55.36 0.55
CA ASP A 3 -14.78 55.47 -0.74
C ASP A 3 -13.27 55.11 -0.71
N ALA A 4 -12.75 54.54 0.38
CA ALA A 4 -11.30 54.33 0.54
C ALA A 4 -10.80 52.87 0.40
N GLN A 5 -11.66 51.86 0.22
CA GLN A 5 -11.26 50.44 0.22
C GLN A 5 -11.14 49.78 -1.17
N LYS A 6 -11.37 50.51 -2.27
CA LYS A 6 -11.34 49.93 -3.63
C LYS A 6 -9.94 49.67 -4.21
N ASP A 7 -8.88 50.19 -3.59
CA ASP A 7 -7.52 50.16 -4.17
C ASP A 7 -6.54 49.19 -3.50
N VAL A 8 -6.96 48.37 -2.53
CA VAL A 8 -6.06 47.37 -1.94
C VAL A 8 -6.05 46.11 -2.81
N PRO A 9 -4.89 45.71 -3.37
CA PRO A 9 -4.80 44.54 -4.23
C PRO A 9 -5.16 43.27 -3.45
N PHE A 10 -5.97 42.41 -4.06
CA PHE A 10 -6.38 41.12 -3.49
C PHE A 10 -5.17 40.17 -3.43
N LYS A 11 -4.74 39.79 -2.22
CA LYS A 11 -3.50 39.05 -1.96
C LYS A 11 -3.72 37.55 -1.83
N SER A 12 -4.63 37.14 -0.96
CA SER A 12 -4.85 35.74 -0.61
C SER A 12 -6.22 35.53 0.04
N VAL A 13 -6.64 34.26 0.11
CA VAL A 13 -7.80 33.82 0.89
C VAL A 13 -7.28 33.09 2.11
N GLN A 14 -7.55 33.61 3.30
CA GLN A 14 -7.26 32.92 4.55
C GLN A 14 -8.50 32.14 4.98
N VAL A 15 -8.38 30.83 5.21
CA VAL A 15 -9.50 29.96 5.59
C VAL A 15 -9.21 29.37 6.96
N GLU A 16 -10.14 29.54 7.90
CA GLU A 16 -10.05 28.89 9.20
C GLU A 16 -10.08 27.37 9.06
N ALA A 17 -9.25 26.65 9.80
CA ALA A 17 -9.18 25.19 9.72
C ALA A 17 -10.52 24.50 10.03
N LEU A 18 -11.35 25.09 10.92
CA LEU A 18 -12.70 24.58 11.17
C LEU A 18 -13.60 24.68 9.94
N VAL A 19 -13.44 25.73 9.12
CA VAL A 19 -14.16 25.87 7.85
C VAL A 19 -13.70 24.78 6.88
N VAL A 20 -12.39 24.54 6.78
CA VAL A 20 -11.84 23.44 5.96
C VAL A 20 -12.46 22.11 6.37
N ILE A 21 -12.50 21.79 7.66
CA ILE A 21 -13.08 20.53 8.17
C ILE A 21 -14.58 20.42 7.83
N LYS A 22 -15.35 21.51 7.96
CA LYS A 22 -16.77 21.54 7.59
C LYS A 22 -16.97 21.27 6.09
N ILE A 23 -16.17 21.89 5.24
CA ILE A 23 -16.21 21.70 3.78
C ILE A 23 -15.85 20.25 3.44
N VAL A 24 -14.74 19.74 3.97
CA VAL A 24 -14.29 18.34 3.75
C VAL A 24 -15.39 17.38 4.17
N LYS A 25 -15.94 17.51 5.39
CA LYS A 25 -17.01 16.65 5.90
C LYS A 25 -18.25 16.67 5.00
N HIS A 26 -18.70 17.84 4.57
CA HIS A 26 -19.87 17.98 3.70
C HIS A 26 -19.62 17.33 2.33
N CYS A 27 -18.51 17.69 1.69
CA CYS A 27 -18.16 17.20 0.37
C CYS A 27 -17.95 15.67 0.36
N SER A 28 -17.31 15.10 1.37
CA SER A 28 -17.15 13.65 1.51
C SER A 28 -18.46 12.93 1.77
N ALA A 29 -19.37 13.50 2.57
CA ALA A 29 -20.67 12.89 2.87
C ALA A 29 -21.63 12.89 1.67
N SER A 30 -21.53 13.90 0.79
CA SER A 30 -22.38 14.04 -0.40
C SER A 30 -21.82 13.35 -1.64
N PHE A 31 -20.57 12.86 -1.60
CA PHE A 31 -19.91 12.19 -2.72
C PHE A 31 -20.71 10.93 -3.17
N PRO A 32 -20.95 10.72 -4.48
CA PRO A 32 -20.36 11.41 -5.64
C PRO A 32 -21.13 12.64 -6.15
N THR A 33 -22.17 13.10 -5.44
CA THR A 33 -22.98 14.27 -5.84
C THR A 33 -22.24 15.59 -5.52
N ALA A 34 -22.45 16.62 -6.35
CA ALA A 34 -21.90 17.95 -6.08
C ALA A 34 -22.44 18.50 -4.75
N ALA A 35 -21.54 18.93 -3.87
CA ALA A 35 -21.86 19.50 -2.57
C ALA A 35 -21.56 20.99 -2.62
N THR A 36 -22.55 21.86 -2.36
CA THR A 36 -22.36 23.31 -2.40
C THR A 36 -22.79 24.01 -1.11
N GLY A 37 -22.18 25.16 -0.81
CA GLY A 37 -22.56 25.96 0.34
C GLY A 37 -21.98 27.37 0.30
N SER A 38 -22.34 28.19 1.29
CA SER A 38 -21.95 29.60 1.39
C SER A 38 -20.78 29.79 2.35
N LEU A 39 -19.89 30.71 1.99
CA LEU A 39 -18.77 31.15 2.80
C LEU A 39 -19.06 32.52 3.42
N VAL A 40 -18.77 32.65 4.70
CA VAL A 40 -18.90 33.93 5.42
C VAL A 40 -17.59 34.30 6.10
N GLY A 41 -17.35 35.61 6.22
CA GLY A 41 -16.14 36.15 6.79
C GLY A 41 -15.98 37.63 6.52
N MET A 42 -14.76 38.11 6.32
CA MET A 42 -14.48 39.52 6.08
C MET A 42 -13.22 39.74 5.24
N ASP A 43 -13.12 40.92 4.65
CA ASP A 43 -11.91 41.36 3.94
C ASP A 43 -11.08 42.25 4.85
N ASN A 44 -9.83 41.87 5.06
CA ASN A 44 -8.86 42.54 5.91
C ASN A 44 -7.63 42.95 5.06
N ASP A 45 -7.61 44.19 4.58
CA ASP A 45 -6.51 44.78 3.80
C ASP A 45 -5.99 43.90 2.64
N GLY A 46 -6.93 43.31 1.90
CA GLY A 46 -6.66 42.48 0.72
C GLY A 46 -6.48 41.00 1.02
N VAL A 47 -6.61 40.58 2.29
CA VAL A 47 -6.72 39.17 2.69
C VAL A 47 -8.19 38.88 2.98
N LEU A 48 -8.79 37.98 2.19
CA LEU A 48 -10.16 37.55 2.42
C LEU A 48 -10.18 36.44 3.47
N GLU A 49 -10.59 36.78 4.68
CA GLU A 49 -10.71 35.85 5.80
C GLU A 49 -12.06 35.14 5.73
N VAL A 50 -12.03 33.81 5.60
CA VAL A 50 -13.19 32.92 5.62
C VAL A 50 -13.24 32.24 6.98
N THR A 51 -14.10 32.75 7.85
CA THR A 51 -14.17 32.37 9.26
C THR A 51 -15.27 31.35 9.55
N ASN A 52 -16.31 31.27 8.70
CA ASN A 52 -17.35 30.26 8.84
C ASN A 52 -17.97 29.86 7.48
N THR A 53 -18.74 28.77 7.48
CA THR A 53 -19.39 28.21 6.30
C THR A 53 -20.67 27.45 6.67
N PHE A 54 -21.62 27.38 5.75
CA PHE A 54 -22.82 26.56 5.88
C PHE A 54 -23.27 25.98 4.53
N GLN A 55 -23.84 24.77 4.58
CA GLN A 55 -24.30 24.03 3.39
C GLN A 55 -25.61 24.60 2.83
N PHE A 56 -25.76 24.56 1.50
CA PHE A 56 -27.05 24.79 0.86
C PHE A 56 -27.91 23.53 0.93
N PRO A 57 -29.21 23.64 1.24
CA PRO A 57 -30.14 22.55 1.07
C PRO A 57 -30.21 22.11 -0.40
N THR A 58 -30.19 20.79 -0.63
CA THR A 58 -30.57 20.22 -1.93
C THR A 58 -32.08 20.35 -2.07
N VAL A 59 -32.53 21.23 -2.95
CA VAL A 59 -33.96 21.53 -3.14
C VAL A 59 -34.60 20.43 -4.01
N ASP A 60 -35.58 19.71 -3.47
CA ASP A 60 -36.46 18.85 -4.27
C ASP A 60 -37.29 19.74 -5.21
N VAL A 61 -36.97 19.72 -6.50
CA VAL A 61 -37.85 20.34 -7.50
C VAL A 61 -39.00 19.38 -7.74
N SER A 62 -40.22 19.80 -7.38
CA SER A 62 -41.43 19.01 -7.54
C SER A 62 -41.58 18.48 -8.96
N ASN A 63 -41.70 17.16 -9.09
CA ASN A 63 -41.96 16.40 -10.33
C ASN A 63 -42.92 17.12 -11.28
N SER A 64 -42.40 17.56 -12.42
CA SER A 64 -43.17 17.67 -13.66
C SER A 64 -42.27 17.33 -14.84
N ASP A 65 -42.46 16.11 -15.36
CA ASP A 65 -42.10 15.61 -16.68
C ASP A 65 -40.66 15.80 -17.18
N SER A 66 -39.85 14.76 -17.04
CA SER A 66 -39.23 13.99 -18.14
C SER A 66 -37.99 13.22 -17.68
N HIS A 67 -37.57 12.28 -18.52
CA HIS A 67 -36.63 11.18 -18.26
C HIS A 67 -35.29 11.53 -17.58
N GLN A 68 -34.88 10.66 -16.65
CA GLN A 68 -33.50 10.34 -16.23
C GLN A 68 -32.44 11.42 -16.51
N ASN A 69 -32.37 12.42 -15.63
CA ASN A 69 -31.17 13.18 -15.21
C ASN A 69 -31.66 14.27 -14.25
N ASP A 70 -30.91 14.60 -13.19
CA ASP A 70 -30.77 15.97 -12.65
C ASP A 70 -30.59 16.15 -11.13
N ALA A 71 -30.45 15.10 -10.30
CA ALA A 71 -30.05 15.35 -8.90
C ALA A 71 -28.69 16.09 -8.80
N SER A 72 -27.75 15.75 -9.70
CA SER A 72 -26.44 16.40 -9.79
C SER A 72 -26.51 17.83 -10.35
N SER A 73 -27.35 18.09 -11.36
CA SER A 73 -27.47 19.42 -11.96
C SER A 73 -28.24 20.39 -11.04
N LEU A 74 -29.23 19.90 -10.29
CA LEU A 74 -29.92 20.64 -9.24
C LEU A 74 -28.96 21.03 -8.11
N ALA A 75 -28.10 20.10 -7.68
CA ALA A 75 -27.09 20.38 -6.67
C ALA A 75 -26.02 21.38 -7.16
N ALA A 76 -25.63 21.30 -8.43
CA ALA A 76 -24.70 22.25 -9.05
C ALA A 76 -25.32 23.65 -9.23
N ALA A 77 -26.63 23.76 -9.49
CA ALA A 77 -27.34 25.03 -9.61
C ALA A 77 -27.79 25.63 -8.26
N ALA A 78 -27.64 24.87 -7.17
CA ALA A 78 -28.11 25.25 -5.83
C ALA A 78 -27.65 26.65 -5.35
N PRO A 79 -26.40 27.11 -5.57
CA PRO A 79 -25.95 28.42 -5.06
C PRO A 79 -26.71 29.63 -5.59
N ARG A 80 -27.32 29.54 -6.77
CA ARG A 80 -28.10 30.61 -7.42
C ARG A 80 -29.60 30.34 -7.44
N ALA A 81 -30.05 29.22 -6.86
CA ALA A 81 -31.45 28.86 -6.78
C ALA A 81 -32.20 29.85 -5.86
N LYS A 82 -33.37 30.33 -6.28
CA LYS A 82 -34.14 31.36 -5.54
C LYS A 82 -34.44 30.96 -4.08
N ALA A 83 -34.74 29.68 -3.84
CA ALA A 83 -34.97 29.16 -2.49
C ALA A 83 -33.70 29.25 -1.63
N ASN A 84 -32.55 28.90 -2.20
CA ASN A 84 -31.26 28.95 -1.49
C ASN A 84 -30.75 30.38 -1.27
N ILE A 85 -31.07 31.33 -2.15
CA ILE A 85 -30.83 32.76 -1.89
C ILE A 85 -31.63 33.21 -0.67
N THR A 86 -32.89 32.77 -0.55
CA THR A 86 -33.75 33.08 0.60
C THR A 86 -33.17 32.46 1.88
N TYR A 87 -32.83 31.18 1.84
CA TYR A 87 -32.18 30.45 2.93
C TYR A 87 -30.86 31.09 3.36
N GLN A 88 -30.02 31.51 2.41
CA GLN A 88 -28.76 32.19 2.69
C GLN A 88 -28.98 33.48 3.47
N ASN A 89 -29.95 34.29 3.05
CA ASN A 89 -30.27 35.55 3.71
C ASN A 89 -30.81 35.33 5.13
N GLU A 90 -31.63 34.29 5.34
CA GLU A 90 -32.08 33.88 6.67
C GLU A 90 -30.92 33.40 7.55
N MET A 91 -30.04 32.55 7.02
CA MET A 91 -28.87 32.07 7.75
C MET A 91 -27.93 33.21 8.14
N ILE A 92 -27.66 34.14 7.21
CA ILE A 92 -26.89 35.36 7.49
C ILE A 92 -27.54 36.19 8.61
N ARG A 93 -28.88 36.31 8.63
CA ARG A 93 -29.59 37.00 9.71
C ARG A 93 -29.40 36.29 11.05
N HIS A 94 -29.52 34.97 11.10
CA HIS A 94 -29.30 34.21 12.33
C HIS A 94 -27.86 34.28 12.81
N LEU A 95 -26.87 34.23 11.90
CA LEU A 95 -25.45 34.41 12.24
C LEU A 95 -25.19 35.78 12.88
N LYS A 96 -25.84 36.85 12.39
CA LYS A 96 -25.79 38.18 13.01
C LYS A 96 -26.39 38.19 14.42
N GLU A 97 -27.48 37.47 14.66
CA GLU A 97 -28.12 37.38 15.99
C GLU A 97 -27.21 36.71 17.02
N VAL A 98 -26.35 35.78 16.60
CA VAL A 98 -25.39 35.08 17.48
C VAL A 98 -23.98 35.70 17.47
N ASN A 99 -23.81 36.92 16.92
CA ASN A 99 -22.53 37.63 16.81
C ASN A 99 -21.40 36.81 16.13
N VAL A 100 -21.76 36.05 15.09
CA VAL A 100 -20.79 35.38 14.21
C VAL A 100 -20.67 36.17 12.91
N ASP A 101 -19.49 36.14 12.28
CA ASP A 101 -19.28 36.76 10.98
C ASP A 101 -20.33 36.30 9.97
N ALA A 102 -20.98 37.28 9.33
CA ALA A 102 -22.16 37.05 8.51
C ALA A 102 -22.09 37.75 7.16
N ASN A 103 -20.94 38.34 6.80
CA ASN A 103 -20.78 38.87 5.45
C ASN A 103 -20.46 37.71 4.51
N ASN A 104 -21.24 37.58 3.45
CA ASN A 104 -20.95 36.60 2.42
C ASN A 104 -19.67 37.02 1.68
N VAL A 105 -18.69 36.10 1.68
CA VAL A 105 -17.40 36.27 1.01
C VAL A 105 -17.24 35.28 -0.16
N GLY A 106 -18.25 34.43 -0.36
CA GLY A 106 -18.31 33.52 -1.50
C GLY A 106 -19.06 32.23 -1.22
N TRP A 107 -18.63 31.18 -1.92
CA TRP A 107 -19.27 29.87 -1.90
C TRP A 107 -18.23 28.77 -2.08
N TYR A 108 -18.60 27.53 -1.78
CA TYR A 108 -17.76 26.37 -2.04
C TYR A 108 -18.51 25.30 -2.84
N THR A 109 -17.73 24.47 -3.55
CA THR A 109 -18.23 23.30 -4.26
C THR A 109 -17.28 22.12 -4.11
N SER A 110 -17.82 20.90 -4.11
CA SER A 110 -17.01 19.70 -4.34
C SER A 110 -16.63 19.57 -5.82
N ALA A 111 -15.51 18.91 -6.06
CA ALA A 111 -15.06 18.44 -7.37
C ALA A 111 -14.64 16.97 -7.25
N THR A 112 -14.71 16.27 -8.37
CA THR A 112 -14.19 14.91 -8.51
C THR A 112 -13.17 14.91 -9.62
N MET A 113 -11.94 14.50 -9.32
CA MET A 113 -10.85 14.40 -10.29
C MET A 113 -10.60 15.70 -11.06
N GLY A 114 -10.73 16.85 -10.41
CA GLY A 114 -10.61 18.17 -11.05
C GLY A 114 -11.73 18.56 -12.01
N ASN A 115 -12.81 17.78 -12.10
CA ASN A 115 -13.97 18.10 -12.91
C ASN A 115 -14.88 19.11 -12.18
N PHE A 116 -14.74 20.39 -12.52
CA PHE A 116 -15.61 21.45 -11.97
C PHE A 116 -15.77 22.65 -12.93
N ILE A 117 -14.96 22.77 -13.98
CA ILE A 117 -14.99 23.92 -14.89
C ILE A 117 -16.09 23.67 -15.92
N ASN A 118 -17.30 24.09 -15.56
CA ASN A 118 -18.49 23.95 -16.39
C ASN A 118 -19.36 25.21 -16.31
N LEU A 119 -20.42 25.26 -17.11
CA LEU A 119 -21.29 26.43 -17.19
C LEU A 119 -21.92 26.77 -15.82
N SER A 120 -22.34 25.76 -15.04
CA SER A 120 -22.94 25.97 -13.72
C SER A 120 -21.98 26.64 -12.75
N PHE A 121 -20.70 26.26 -12.76
CA PHE A 121 -19.67 26.91 -11.95
C PHE A 121 -19.50 28.39 -12.33
N ILE A 122 -19.44 28.70 -13.62
CA ILE A 122 -19.31 30.08 -14.12
C ILE A 122 -20.53 30.91 -13.74
N GLU A 123 -21.73 30.37 -13.91
CA GLU A 123 -22.98 31.05 -13.57
C GLU A 123 -23.07 31.36 -12.08
N ASN A 124 -22.70 30.41 -11.22
CA ASN A 124 -22.65 30.61 -9.78
C ASN A 124 -21.59 31.65 -9.42
N GLN A 125 -20.36 31.52 -9.90
CA GLN A 125 -19.31 32.49 -9.57
C GLN A 125 -19.64 33.89 -10.08
N TYR A 126 -20.21 34.04 -11.28
CA TYR A 126 -20.68 35.32 -11.79
C TYR A 126 -21.79 35.91 -10.92
N HIS A 127 -22.72 35.06 -10.44
CA HIS A 127 -23.81 35.48 -9.55
C HIS A 127 -23.28 36.17 -8.28
N TYR A 128 -22.29 35.57 -7.61
CA TYR A 128 -21.71 36.16 -6.40
C TYR A 128 -20.74 37.30 -6.70
N GLN A 129 -19.88 37.16 -7.72
CA GLN A 129 -18.81 38.12 -7.97
C GLN A 129 -19.29 39.42 -8.62
N ARG A 130 -20.45 39.42 -9.30
CA ARG A 130 -21.01 40.64 -9.92
C ARG A 130 -21.26 41.74 -8.89
N ASP A 131 -21.67 41.35 -7.68
CA ASP A 131 -22.07 42.29 -6.64
C ASP A 131 -20.89 42.58 -5.67
N ASN A 132 -19.90 41.68 -5.59
CA ASN A 132 -18.64 41.87 -4.85
C ASN A 132 -17.46 41.23 -5.60
N ASP A 133 -16.55 42.05 -6.13
CA ASP A 133 -15.38 41.61 -6.92
C ASP A 133 -14.38 40.75 -6.13
N LYS A 134 -14.39 40.85 -4.79
CA LYS A 134 -13.51 40.06 -3.91
C LYS A 134 -14.06 38.67 -3.59
N THR A 135 -15.22 38.29 -4.13
CA THR A 135 -15.84 36.99 -3.89
C THR A 135 -15.05 35.84 -4.50
N VAL A 136 -14.87 34.75 -3.75
CA VAL A 136 -14.17 33.54 -4.21
C VAL A 136 -15.04 32.29 -4.17
N ALA A 137 -14.76 31.36 -5.08
CA ALA A 137 -15.22 29.98 -5.04
C ALA A 137 -14.12 29.08 -4.46
N LEU A 138 -14.38 28.42 -3.34
CA LEU A 138 -13.52 27.36 -2.83
C LEU A 138 -13.91 26.01 -3.45
N VAL A 139 -12.96 25.36 -4.12
CA VAL A 139 -13.17 24.06 -4.75
C VAL A 139 -12.40 23.01 -3.97
N HIS A 140 -13.13 22.05 -3.40
CA HIS A 140 -12.54 20.91 -2.70
C HIS A 140 -12.65 19.63 -3.54
N ASP A 141 -11.52 19.04 -3.88
CA ASP A 141 -11.49 17.77 -4.62
C ASP A 141 -11.49 16.61 -3.64
N VAL A 142 -12.63 15.92 -3.52
CA VAL A 142 -12.83 14.84 -2.56
C VAL A 142 -11.91 13.66 -2.89
N SER A 143 -11.82 13.33 -4.18
CA SER A 143 -11.12 12.18 -4.68
C SER A 143 -9.59 12.30 -4.64
N ARG A 144 -9.06 13.52 -4.79
CA ARG A 144 -7.63 13.80 -4.54
C ARG A 144 -7.32 13.87 -3.06
N SER A 145 -8.23 14.44 -2.27
CA SER A 145 -8.01 14.60 -0.82
C SER A 145 -8.05 13.27 -0.06
N SER A 146 -8.74 12.24 -0.59
CA SER A 146 -8.70 10.88 -0.03
C SER A 146 -7.33 10.19 -0.12
N GLN A 147 -6.36 10.74 -0.87
CA GLN A 147 -4.99 10.23 -0.97
C GLN A 147 -4.02 10.88 0.04
N GLY A 148 -4.54 11.59 1.05
CA GLY A 148 -3.74 12.17 2.14
C GLY A 148 -3.26 13.61 1.92
N ALA A 149 -3.41 14.18 0.71
CA ALA A 149 -3.09 15.59 0.44
C ALA A 149 -4.36 16.42 0.25
N LEU A 150 -4.62 17.37 1.17
CA LEU A 150 -5.77 18.28 1.07
C LEU A 150 -5.74 19.09 -0.25
N SER A 151 -6.70 18.82 -1.13
CA SER A 151 -6.90 19.57 -2.37
C SER A 151 -8.03 20.58 -2.19
N LEU A 152 -7.68 21.80 -1.78
CA LEU A 152 -8.58 22.93 -1.63
C LEU A 152 -8.01 24.16 -2.35
N ARG A 153 -8.72 24.69 -3.34
CA ARG A 153 -8.25 25.80 -4.20
C ARG A 153 -9.28 26.92 -4.27
N ALA A 154 -8.83 28.17 -4.36
CA ALA A 154 -9.71 29.33 -4.48
C ALA A 154 -9.67 29.91 -5.91
N PHE A 155 -10.83 30.17 -6.49
CA PHE A 155 -10.96 30.74 -7.83
C PHE A 155 -11.87 31.96 -7.85
N LYS A 156 -11.57 32.88 -8.75
CA LYS A 156 -12.45 33.98 -9.16
C LYS A 156 -12.47 34.10 -10.68
N LEU A 157 -13.49 34.75 -11.23
CA LEU A 157 -13.51 35.13 -12.64
C LEU A 157 -12.62 36.35 -12.85
N SER A 158 -11.93 36.43 -13.99
CA SER A 158 -11.19 37.64 -14.35
C SER A 158 -12.15 38.81 -14.64
N SER A 159 -11.68 40.03 -14.45
CA SER A 159 -12.47 41.23 -14.71
C SER A 159 -12.84 41.34 -16.20
N GLU A 160 -11.93 40.91 -17.09
CA GLU A 160 -12.12 40.86 -18.54
C GLU A 160 -13.23 39.86 -18.91
N PHE A 161 -13.20 38.66 -18.30
CA PHE A 161 -14.23 37.64 -18.54
C PHE A 161 -15.58 38.06 -17.98
N MET A 162 -15.64 38.68 -16.79
CA MET A 162 -16.87 39.21 -16.20
C MET A 162 -17.56 40.21 -17.13
N ALA A 163 -16.78 41.11 -17.76
CA ALA A 163 -17.30 42.08 -18.73
C ALA A 163 -17.86 41.39 -19.99
N ALA A 164 -17.11 40.44 -20.56
CA ALA A 164 -17.54 39.69 -21.75
C ALA A 164 -18.80 38.83 -21.47
N TYR A 165 -18.85 38.18 -20.33
CA TYR A 165 -19.98 37.33 -19.92
C TYR A 165 -21.25 38.15 -19.72
N LYS A 166 -21.14 39.36 -19.15
CA LYS A 166 -22.26 40.30 -19.01
C LYS A 166 -22.86 40.73 -20.36
N GLU A 167 -22.02 40.89 -21.39
CA GLU A 167 -22.47 41.25 -22.73
C GLU A 167 -23.08 40.08 -23.52
N GLY A 168 -22.83 38.84 -23.11
CA GLY A 168 -23.33 37.62 -23.77
C GLY A 168 -22.74 37.38 -25.16
N LYS A 169 -21.65 38.06 -25.51
CA LYS A 169 -21.03 38.01 -26.84
C LYS A 169 -19.77 37.16 -26.80
N PHE A 170 -19.91 35.87 -27.09
CA PHE A 170 -18.80 34.93 -27.31
C PHE A 170 -18.74 34.48 -28.77
N THR A 171 -18.69 35.45 -29.68
CA THR A 171 -18.52 35.25 -31.13
C THR A 171 -17.06 35.44 -31.54
N THR A 172 -16.70 34.93 -32.72
CA THR A 172 -15.32 35.04 -33.25
C THR A 172 -14.82 36.50 -33.30
N GLU A 173 -15.68 37.44 -33.69
CA GLU A 173 -15.36 38.87 -33.75
C GLU A 173 -15.13 39.47 -32.35
N SER A 174 -16.02 39.17 -31.40
CA SER A 174 -15.93 39.69 -30.03
C SER A 174 -14.69 39.20 -29.27
N LEU A 175 -14.31 37.93 -29.46
CA LEU A 175 -13.11 37.35 -28.84
C LEU A 175 -11.83 37.90 -29.46
N THR A 176 -11.80 38.10 -30.79
CA THR A 176 -10.65 38.71 -31.47
C THR A 176 -10.41 40.14 -31.00
N LYS A 177 -11.49 40.90 -30.78
CA LYS A 177 -11.42 42.29 -30.32
C LYS A 177 -11.03 42.41 -28.84
N SER A 178 -11.54 41.52 -27.99
CA SER A 178 -11.25 41.52 -26.55
C SER A 178 -9.91 40.86 -26.18
N LYS A 179 -9.32 40.07 -27.10
CA LYS A 179 -8.13 39.22 -26.87
C LYS A 179 -8.32 38.20 -25.73
N LEU A 180 -9.56 37.92 -25.35
CA LEU A 180 -9.91 37.01 -24.28
C LEU A 180 -9.65 35.56 -24.69
N SER A 181 -8.88 34.83 -23.88
CA SER A 181 -8.55 33.41 -24.07
C SER A 181 -9.21 32.52 -23.01
N PHE A 182 -9.18 31.21 -23.24
CA PHE A 182 -9.62 30.20 -22.26
C PHE A 182 -8.81 30.28 -20.94
N ARG A 183 -7.57 30.78 -21.01
CA ARG A 183 -6.70 30.97 -19.85
C ARG A 183 -7.15 32.10 -18.94
N ASP A 184 -7.85 33.08 -19.50
CA ASP A 184 -8.25 34.30 -18.81
C ASP A 184 -9.60 34.14 -18.11
N ILE A 185 -10.21 32.95 -18.11
CA ILE A 185 -11.52 32.75 -17.48
C ILE A 185 -11.41 32.76 -15.96
N LEU A 186 -10.52 31.94 -15.40
CA LEU A 186 -10.37 31.72 -13.96
C LEU A 186 -9.01 32.17 -13.47
N VAL A 187 -9.02 33.06 -12.48
CA VAL A 187 -7.85 33.46 -11.71
C VAL A 187 -7.83 32.66 -10.42
N GLU A 188 -6.77 31.88 -10.23
CA GLU A 188 -6.53 31.17 -8.98
C GLU A 188 -5.90 32.12 -7.95
N VAL A 189 -6.36 32.03 -6.71
CA VAL A 189 -5.88 32.86 -5.60
C VAL A 189 -5.22 31.96 -4.55
N PRO A 190 -4.06 32.35 -3.98
CA PRO A 190 -3.43 31.60 -2.90
C PRO A 190 -4.37 31.40 -1.69
N VAL A 191 -4.43 30.16 -1.20
CA VAL A 191 -5.18 29.78 0.01
C VAL A 191 -4.21 29.61 1.18
N LEU A 192 -4.48 30.26 2.30
CA LEU A 192 -3.75 30.13 3.56
C LEU A 192 -4.66 29.50 4.60
N VAL A 193 -4.30 28.33 5.12
CA VAL A 193 -5.06 27.72 6.22
C VAL A 193 -4.57 28.32 7.53
N HIS A 194 -5.48 28.97 8.26
CA HIS A 194 -5.20 29.54 9.56
C HIS A 194 -5.73 28.60 10.66
N ASN A 195 -4.88 28.31 11.64
CA ASN A 195 -5.25 27.59 12.85
C ASN A 195 -5.34 28.61 14.00
N SER A 196 -6.52 28.75 14.60
CA SER A 196 -6.63 29.54 15.83
C SER A 196 -5.71 28.98 16.93
N TYR A 197 -5.16 29.86 17.77
CA TYR A 197 -4.34 29.45 18.92
C TYR A 197 -5.06 28.46 19.84
N LEU A 198 -6.40 28.53 19.92
CA LEU A 198 -7.22 27.59 20.67
C LEU A 198 -7.20 26.19 20.06
N LEU A 199 -7.33 26.09 18.74
CA LEU A 199 -7.25 24.81 18.01
C LEU A 199 -5.83 24.24 18.10
N SER A 200 -4.79 25.06 17.94
CA SER A 200 -3.40 24.63 18.12
C SER A 200 -3.14 24.10 19.53
N SER A 201 -3.68 24.77 20.56
CA SER A 201 -3.59 24.31 21.95
C SER A 201 -4.37 23.01 22.17
N PHE A 202 -5.54 22.86 21.56
CA PHE A 202 -6.35 21.64 21.63
C PHE A 202 -5.69 20.46 20.90
N LEU A 203 -5.12 20.68 19.72
CA LEU A 203 -4.36 19.68 18.96
C LEU A 203 -3.09 19.24 19.71
N GLN A 204 -2.44 20.14 20.45
CA GLN A 204 -1.34 19.79 21.37
C GLN A 204 -1.80 18.99 22.60
N GLN A 205 -3.09 19.06 22.96
CA GLN A 205 -3.68 18.28 24.06
C GLN A 205 -4.26 16.94 23.61
N ILE A 206 -4.34 16.66 22.30
CA ILE A 206 -4.63 15.32 21.80
C ILE A 206 -3.43 14.43 22.17
N PRO A 207 -3.61 13.25 22.80
CA PRO A 207 -2.51 12.45 23.31
C PRO A 207 -1.62 11.97 22.15
N ALA A 208 -0.49 12.64 21.94
CA ALA A 208 0.69 12.02 21.36
C ALA A 208 1.47 11.37 22.51
N PRO A 209 2.15 10.22 22.30
CA PRO A 209 3.07 9.69 23.29
C PRO A 209 4.09 10.79 23.64
N PRO A 210 4.36 11.05 24.93
CA PRO A 210 5.22 12.16 25.34
C PRO A 210 6.63 11.97 24.78
N GLU A 211 7.23 13.05 24.28
CA GLU A 211 8.67 13.07 24.00
C GLU A 211 9.43 12.72 25.28
N THR A 212 10.26 11.68 25.21
CA THR A 212 11.06 11.19 26.36
C THR A 212 12.31 12.03 26.64
N ALA A 213 12.51 13.14 25.92
CA ALA A 213 13.61 14.06 26.13
C ALA A 213 13.14 15.28 26.94
N GLU A 214 13.92 15.69 27.94
CA GLU A 214 13.63 16.90 28.72
C GLU A 214 13.69 18.15 27.82
N ILE A 215 12.57 18.86 27.71
CA ILE A 215 12.50 20.15 27.03
C ILE A 215 13.09 21.21 27.97
N PRO A 216 14.18 21.91 27.60
CA PRO A 216 14.72 22.98 28.42
C PRO A 216 13.73 24.15 28.47
N LEU A 217 13.36 24.57 29.68
CA LEU A 217 12.47 25.71 29.90
C LEU A 217 13.18 27.02 29.50
N PRO A 218 12.55 27.88 28.67
CA PRO A 218 13.14 29.15 28.27
C PRO A 218 13.31 30.07 29.49
N ALA A 219 14.49 30.68 29.63
CA ALA A 219 14.84 31.54 30.76
C ALA A 219 14.21 32.94 30.68
N SER A 220 13.74 33.37 29.50
CA SER A 220 13.12 34.69 29.31
C SER A 220 12.10 34.74 28.17
N LEU A 221 11.24 35.75 28.21
CA LEU A 221 10.26 36.04 27.14
C LEU A 221 10.92 36.38 25.79
N ASN A 222 12.18 36.81 25.81
CA ASN A 222 12.96 37.12 24.61
C ASN A 222 13.51 35.86 23.93
N ASP A 223 13.71 34.76 24.68
CA ASP A 223 14.19 33.49 24.12
C ASP A 223 13.13 32.83 23.23
N ILE A 224 11.85 32.91 23.65
CA ILE A 224 10.67 32.46 22.87
C ILE A 224 10.55 33.22 21.53
N ARG A 225 11.00 34.47 21.47
CA ARG A 225 10.94 35.29 20.24
C ARG A 225 12.13 35.07 19.31
N ARG A 226 13.25 34.55 19.82
CA ARG A 226 14.47 34.26 19.03
C ARG A 226 14.47 32.85 18.46
N GLU A 227 13.89 31.90 19.17
CA GLU A 227 13.63 30.55 18.68
C GLU A 227 12.12 30.31 18.63
N PRO A 228 11.46 30.53 17.47
CA PRO A 228 10.09 30.07 17.33
C PRO A 228 10.09 28.56 17.58
N THR A 229 9.25 28.09 18.51
CA THR A 229 8.99 26.67 18.76
C THR A 229 8.88 25.96 17.42
N ARG A 230 9.88 25.15 17.09
CA ARG A 230 9.82 24.31 15.89
C ARG A 230 8.70 23.32 16.16
N LEU A 231 7.61 23.44 15.39
CA LEU A 231 6.67 22.33 15.23
C LEU A 231 7.52 21.09 14.94
N PRO A 232 7.19 19.94 15.53
CA PRO A 232 7.94 18.74 15.23
C PRO A 232 7.83 18.52 13.72
N ALA A 233 8.95 18.69 13.03
CA ALA A 233 9.06 18.41 11.62
C ALA A 233 9.20 16.89 11.49
N HIS A 234 8.11 16.16 11.77
CA HIS A 234 8.03 14.81 11.25
C HIS A 234 7.95 14.94 9.72
N PRO A 235 8.84 14.28 8.97
CA PRO A 235 8.54 14.02 7.58
C PRO A 235 7.22 13.24 7.54
N SER A 236 6.21 13.78 6.86
CA SER A 236 5.01 13.02 6.52
C SER A 236 5.44 11.98 5.49
N PHE A 237 5.85 10.79 5.94
CA PHE A 237 6.21 9.68 5.05
C PHE A 237 5.01 9.22 4.19
N ASP A 238 3.78 9.59 4.56
CA ASP A 238 2.58 9.44 3.72
C ASP A 238 2.73 10.13 2.34
N SER A 239 3.59 11.15 2.22
CA SER A 239 3.89 11.81 0.94
C SER A 239 4.92 11.06 0.09
N LEU A 240 5.60 10.06 0.66
CA LEU A 240 6.60 9.22 0.02
C LEU A 240 6.05 7.88 -0.47
N ASP A 241 4.74 7.64 -0.32
CA ASP A 241 4.12 6.48 -0.94
C ASP A 241 4.31 6.57 -2.47
N LEU A 242 4.89 5.53 -3.06
CA LEU A 242 4.94 5.33 -4.51
C LEU A 242 3.61 4.68 -4.93
N SER A 243 2.50 5.32 -4.56
CA SER A 243 1.19 4.87 -5.00
C SER A 243 1.12 5.00 -6.52
N ILE A 244 0.86 3.89 -7.20
CA ILE A 244 0.32 3.91 -8.56
C ILE A 244 -1.03 4.63 -8.43
N ASP A 245 -1.14 5.88 -8.86
CA ASP A 245 -2.40 6.61 -8.78
C ASP A 245 -3.42 5.89 -9.67
N PRO A 246 -4.41 5.15 -9.10
CA PRO A 246 -5.38 4.41 -9.89
C PRO A 246 -6.28 5.35 -10.70
N PHE A 247 -6.19 6.65 -10.45
CA PHE A 247 -6.95 7.67 -11.15
C PHE A 247 -6.18 8.37 -12.27
N LEU A 248 -4.89 8.07 -12.50
CA LEU A 248 -4.19 8.61 -13.66
C LEU A 248 -4.83 8.13 -14.96
N GLU A 249 -5.13 6.82 -15.04
CA GLU A 249 -5.87 6.23 -16.17
C GLU A 249 -7.21 6.94 -16.35
N LYS A 250 -7.97 7.14 -15.26
CA LYS A 250 -9.24 7.85 -15.29
C LYS A 250 -9.10 9.32 -15.69
N THR A 251 -8.03 9.99 -15.28
CA THR A 251 -7.73 11.39 -15.65
C THR A 251 -7.40 11.49 -17.14
N CYS A 252 -6.67 10.50 -17.68
CA CYS A 252 -6.43 10.36 -19.10
C CYS A 252 -7.72 10.08 -19.89
N ASP A 253 -8.62 9.23 -19.39
CA ASP A 253 -9.96 9.04 -19.99
C ASP A 253 -10.73 10.37 -20.06
N LEU A 254 -10.81 11.10 -18.93
CA LEU A 254 -11.53 12.36 -18.85
C LEU A 254 -10.92 13.44 -19.76
N LEU A 255 -9.60 13.42 -19.92
CA LEU A 255 -8.89 14.26 -20.87
C LEU A 255 -9.27 13.90 -22.32
N LEU A 256 -9.33 12.61 -22.66
CA LEU A 256 -9.76 12.13 -23.98
C LEU A 256 -11.22 12.53 -24.27
N ASP A 257 -12.14 12.30 -23.33
CA ASP A 257 -13.55 12.70 -23.44
C ASP A 257 -13.69 14.21 -23.71
N SER A 258 -12.87 15.02 -23.03
CA SER A 258 -12.85 16.48 -23.22
C SER A 258 -12.33 16.88 -24.61
N ILE A 259 -11.33 16.15 -25.13
CA ILE A 259 -10.81 16.34 -26.48
C ILE A 259 -11.88 15.95 -27.52
N GLU A 260 -12.64 14.87 -27.31
CA GLU A 260 -13.75 14.47 -28.18
C GLU A 260 -14.88 15.51 -28.19
N ALA A 261 -15.21 16.09 -27.03
CA ALA A 261 -16.14 17.21 -26.95
C ALA A 261 -15.64 18.42 -27.76
N HIS A 262 -14.33 18.69 -27.77
CA HIS A 262 -13.75 19.76 -28.58
C HIS A 262 -13.87 19.49 -30.09
N TYR A 263 -13.71 18.23 -30.52
CA TYR A 263 -13.98 17.83 -31.90
C TYR A 263 -15.45 18.00 -32.29
N THR A 264 -16.36 17.71 -31.37
CA THR A 264 -17.80 17.92 -31.58
C THR A 264 -18.12 19.40 -31.79
N ASP A 265 -17.55 20.29 -30.98
CA ASP A 265 -17.68 21.75 -31.14
C ASP A 265 -17.08 22.25 -32.46
N LEU A 266 -15.93 21.71 -32.86
CA LEU A 266 -15.31 22.00 -34.14
C LEU A 266 -16.22 21.61 -35.31
N ASN A 267 -16.83 20.43 -35.25
CA ASN A 267 -17.78 19.96 -36.25
C ASN A 267 -19.03 20.85 -36.33
N ASN A 268 -19.57 21.25 -35.18
CA ASN A 268 -20.69 22.20 -35.09
C ASN A 268 -20.35 23.54 -35.76
N HIS A 269 -19.13 24.04 -35.53
CA HIS A 269 -18.67 25.27 -36.17
C HIS A 269 -18.46 25.12 -37.68
N GLN A 270 -17.85 24.03 -38.14
CA GLN A 270 -17.68 23.75 -39.57
C GLN A 270 -19.04 23.61 -40.27
N TYR A 271 -20.04 23.01 -39.60
CA TYR A 271 -21.40 22.96 -40.07
C TYR A 271 -22.01 24.36 -40.23
N TYR A 272 -21.90 25.21 -39.20
CA TYR A 272 -22.30 26.62 -39.27
C TYR A 272 -21.61 27.36 -40.43
N GLN A 273 -20.29 27.24 -40.60
CA GLN A 273 -19.56 27.88 -41.70
C GLN A 273 -20.09 27.44 -43.07
N ARG A 274 -20.35 26.14 -43.27
CA ARG A 274 -20.92 25.64 -44.53
C ARG A 274 -22.31 26.20 -44.80
N GLN A 275 -23.17 26.32 -43.78
CA GLN A 275 -24.48 26.94 -43.92
C GLN A 275 -24.37 28.44 -44.23
N LEU A 276 -23.49 29.15 -43.53
CA LEU A 276 -23.26 30.58 -43.72
C LEU A 276 -22.79 30.87 -45.15
N THR A 277 -21.79 30.13 -45.65
CA THR A 277 -21.28 30.30 -47.01
C THR A 277 -22.35 30.04 -48.07
N ARG A 278 -23.22 29.03 -47.86
CA ARG A 278 -24.34 28.74 -48.77
C ARG A 278 -25.36 29.88 -48.81
N GLU A 279 -25.75 30.42 -47.66
CA GLU A 279 -26.70 31.54 -47.60
C GLU A 279 -26.09 32.84 -48.13
N GLN A 280 -24.81 33.13 -47.82
CA GLN A 280 -24.09 34.28 -48.37
C GLN A 280 -23.98 34.22 -49.91
N PHE A 281 -23.78 33.03 -50.47
CA PHE A 281 -23.78 32.85 -51.93
C PHE A 281 -25.15 33.16 -52.54
N LYS A 282 -26.26 32.70 -51.92
CA LYS A 282 -27.63 33.03 -52.36
C LYS A 282 -27.91 34.53 -52.27
N ILE A 283 -27.49 35.18 -51.19
CA ILE A 283 -27.63 36.63 -51.00
C ILE A 283 -26.85 37.38 -52.08
N THR A 284 -25.60 36.98 -52.35
CA THR A 284 -24.75 37.62 -53.38
C THR A 284 -25.35 37.47 -54.78
N GLN A 285 -25.86 36.28 -55.13
CA GLN A 285 -26.57 36.06 -56.39
C GLN A 285 -27.86 36.89 -56.49
N TRP A 286 -28.64 36.98 -55.40
CA TRP A 286 -29.85 37.80 -55.35
C TRP A 286 -29.51 39.29 -55.53
N GLN A 287 -28.48 39.79 -54.84
CA GLN A 287 -28.03 41.18 -54.94
C GLN A 287 -27.53 41.50 -56.36
N ALA A 288 -26.76 40.60 -56.98
CA ALA A 288 -26.30 40.76 -58.36
C ALA A 288 -27.47 40.80 -59.34
N LYS A 289 -28.46 39.91 -59.17
CA LYS A 289 -29.68 39.89 -60.00
C LYS A 289 -30.52 41.16 -59.80
N ARG A 290 -30.71 41.60 -58.55
CA ARG A 290 -31.46 42.81 -58.22
C ARG A 290 -30.78 44.07 -58.77
N LYS A 291 -29.45 44.14 -58.73
CA LYS A 291 -28.66 45.24 -59.32
C LYS A 291 -28.78 45.27 -60.85
N ALA A 292 -28.73 44.12 -61.51
CA ALA A 292 -28.95 44.02 -62.96
C ALA A 292 -30.39 44.41 -63.35
N GLU A 293 -31.38 44.00 -62.55
CA GLU A 293 -32.79 44.34 -62.76
C GLU A 293 -33.06 45.84 -62.57
N ASN A 294 -32.46 46.46 -61.53
CA ASN A 294 -32.52 47.90 -61.32
C ASN A 294 -31.84 48.68 -62.45
N ALA A 295 -30.71 48.19 -62.97
CA ALA A 295 -30.05 48.80 -64.13
C ALA A 295 -30.94 48.73 -65.40
N ALA A 296 -31.62 47.61 -65.63
CA ALA A 296 -32.57 47.46 -66.74
C ALA A 296 -33.81 48.36 -66.56
N ARG A 297 -34.35 48.48 -65.34
CA ARG A 297 -35.45 49.41 -65.04
C ARG A 297 -35.07 50.87 -65.25
N LEU A 298 -33.85 51.24 -64.89
CA LEU A 298 -33.33 52.60 -65.11
C LEU A 298 -33.27 52.93 -66.61
N ALA A 299 -32.82 51.98 -67.44
CA ALA A 299 -32.81 52.11 -68.90
C ALA A 299 -34.22 52.21 -69.50
N ALA A 300 -35.21 51.58 -68.87
CA ALA A 300 -36.63 51.62 -69.26
C ALA A 300 -37.44 52.76 -68.59
N LYS A 301 -36.78 53.71 -67.90
CA LYS A 301 -37.41 54.82 -67.14
C LYS A 301 -38.41 54.40 -66.05
N GLN A 302 -38.22 53.22 -65.45
CA GLN A 302 -39.01 52.75 -64.30
C GLN A 302 -38.26 53.01 -62.98
N GLN A 303 -38.99 53.14 -61.87
CA GLN A 303 -38.39 53.29 -60.54
C GLN A 303 -37.64 52.02 -60.11
N PRO A 304 -36.48 52.15 -59.45
CA PRO A 304 -35.72 51.00 -58.95
C PRO A 304 -36.44 50.34 -57.76
N LEU A 305 -36.29 49.03 -57.64
CA LEU A 305 -36.78 48.28 -56.49
C LEU A 305 -35.81 48.41 -55.30
N PRO A 306 -36.31 48.28 -54.05
CA PRO A 306 -35.48 48.32 -52.85
C PRO A 306 -34.39 47.25 -52.86
N GLU A 307 -33.16 47.64 -52.52
CA GLU A 307 -31.99 46.75 -52.53
C GLU A 307 -31.74 46.08 -51.18
N ASP A 308 -32.48 46.45 -50.14
CA ASP A 308 -32.41 45.95 -48.76
C ASP A 308 -33.39 44.81 -48.46
N GLU A 309 -34.28 44.49 -49.41
CA GLU A 309 -35.34 43.46 -49.29
C GLU A 309 -34.79 42.06 -48.93
N TRP A 310 -33.53 41.77 -49.30
CA TRP A 310 -32.86 40.50 -48.97
C TRP A 310 -32.74 40.26 -47.46
N GLN A 311 -32.64 41.31 -46.63
CA GLN A 311 -32.52 41.16 -45.17
C GLN A 311 -33.78 40.54 -44.54
N ARG A 312 -34.94 40.69 -45.18
CA ARG A 312 -36.19 40.04 -44.77
C ARG A 312 -36.36 38.65 -45.38
N LEU A 313 -35.83 38.43 -46.57
CA LEU A 313 -35.97 37.19 -47.35
C LEU A 313 -35.01 36.09 -46.90
N PHE A 314 -33.81 36.44 -46.43
CA PHE A 314 -32.79 35.50 -46.01
C PHE A 314 -32.47 35.68 -44.53
N LYS A 315 -32.65 34.61 -43.74
CA LYS A 315 -32.22 34.56 -42.34
C LYS A 315 -30.85 33.90 -42.27
N LEU A 316 -29.84 34.65 -41.84
CA LEU A 316 -28.51 34.09 -41.61
C LEU A 316 -28.55 33.08 -40.45
N PRO A 317 -27.81 31.96 -40.54
CA PRO A 317 -27.68 31.04 -39.43
C PRO A 317 -27.02 31.77 -38.24
N GLN A 318 -27.40 31.39 -37.01
CA GLN A 318 -26.83 31.95 -35.80
C GLN A 318 -25.48 31.30 -35.49
N GLU A 319 -24.46 32.10 -35.18
CA GLU A 319 -23.15 31.56 -34.77
C GLU A 319 -23.30 30.83 -33.43
N PRO A 320 -22.80 29.58 -33.32
CA PRO A 320 -22.76 28.88 -32.04
C PRO A 320 -21.81 29.61 -31.07
N SER A 321 -22.23 29.72 -29.80
CA SER A 321 -21.41 30.35 -28.76
C SER A 321 -20.08 29.62 -28.61
N ARG A 322 -18.99 30.38 -28.44
CA ARG A 322 -17.66 29.80 -28.18
C ARG A 322 -17.39 29.52 -26.71
N LEU A 323 -18.29 29.93 -25.82
CA LEU A 323 -18.08 29.81 -24.39
C LEU A 323 -17.85 28.36 -23.95
N GLU A 324 -18.69 27.42 -24.41
CA GLU A 324 -18.55 26.00 -24.05
C GLU A 324 -17.22 25.42 -24.52
N GLY A 325 -16.82 25.71 -25.76
CA GLY A 325 -15.51 25.32 -26.29
C GLY A 325 -14.34 25.94 -25.51
N MET A 326 -14.47 27.18 -25.03
CA MET A 326 -13.46 27.81 -24.17
C MET A 326 -13.40 27.18 -22.77
N LEU A 327 -14.54 26.82 -22.17
CA LEU A 327 -14.59 26.13 -20.89
C LEU A 327 -14.00 24.73 -20.99
N ASN A 328 -14.33 24.01 -22.06
CA ASN A 328 -13.77 22.69 -22.34
C ASN A 328 -12.24 22.78 -22.55
N ALA A 329 -11.74 23.76 -23.32
CA ALA A 329 -10.30 23.99 -23.46
C ALA A 329 -9.61 24.28 -22.10
N ARG A 330 -10.27 25.00 -21.21
CA ARG A 330 -9.75 25.26 -19.86
C ARG A 330 -9.78 24.01 -18.97
N GLN A 331 -10.79 23.15 -19.12
CA GLN A 331 -10.86 21.84 -18.43
C GLN A 331 -9.79 20.86 -18.95
N VAL A 332 -9.52 20.85 -20.26
CA VAL A 332 -8.39 20.13 -20.87
C VAL A 332 -7.06 20.59 -20.29
N GLU A 333 -6.83 21.90 -20.17
CA GLU A 333 -5.61 22.44 -19.55
C GLU A 333 -5.49 22.02 -18.07
N GLN A 334 -6.61 21.95 -17.34
CA GLN A 334 -6.65 21.50 -15.95
C GLN A 334 -6.27 20.03 -15.80
N TYR A 335 -6.85 19.12 -16.60
CA TYR A 335 -6.44 17.71 -16.62
C TYR A 335 -4.97 17.56 -17.05
N SER A 336 -4.54 18.32 -18.05
CA SER A 336 -3.14 18.30 -18.51
C SER A 336 -2.16 18.68 -17.40
N LYS A 337 -2.49 19.71 -16.60
CA LYS A 337 -1.68 20.10 -15.43
C LYS A 337 -1.68 19.05 -14.33
N GLN A 338 -2.73 18.25 -14.20
CA GLN A 338 -2.76 17.15 -13.23
C GLN A 338 -1.86 16.00 -13.68
N VAL A 339 -1.90 15.63 -14.96
CA VAL A 339 -0.98 14.64 -15.54
C VAL A 339 0.47 15.10 -15.43
N ASP A 340 0.73 16.38 -15.72
CA ASP A 340 2.06 16.99 -15.56
C ASP A 340 2.49 17.01 -14.09
N GLY A 341 1.62 17.43 -13.17
CA GLY A 341 1.90 17.43 -11.73
C GLY A 341 2.18 16.03 -11.17
N PHE A 342 1.43 15.01 -11.62
CA PHE A 342 1.71 13.61 -11.32
C PHE A 342 3.08 13.20 -11.85
N THR A 343 3.32 13.41 -13.15
CA THR A 343 4.58 13.01 -13.81
C THR A 343 5.77 13.72 -13.18
N ALA A 344 5.67 15.01 -12.89
CA ALA A 344 6.69 15.82 -12.22
C ALA A 344 6.91 15.35 -10.78
N THR A 345 5.86 14.99 -10.04
CA THR A 345 5.99 14.46 -8.67
C THR A 345 6.66 13.10 -8.68
N ILE A 346 6.24 12.17 -9.55
CA ILE A 346 6.86 10.86 -9.69
C ILE A 346 8.31 10.99 -10.17
N THR A 347 8.57 11.81 -11.18
CA THR A 347 9.93 12.12 -11.66
C THR A 347 10.77 12.69 -10.52
N SER A 348 10.24 13.66 -9.77
CA SER A 348 10.91 14.22 -8.60
C SER A 348 11.18 13.15 -7.54
N LYS A 349 10.23 12.26 -7.23
CA LYS A 349 10.44 11.12 -6.32
C LYS A 349 11.52 10.16 -6.84
N MET A 350 11.54 9.88 -8.14
CA MET A 350 12.52 9.00 -8.80
C MET A 350 13.94 9.59 -8.79
N PHE A 351 14.07 10.91 -8.91
CA PHE A 351 15.37 11.60 -9.00
C PHE A 351 15.81 12.30 -7.69
N ALA A 352 14.94 12.40 -6.67
CA ALA A 352 15.24 12.98 -5.35
C ALA A 352 16.12 12.08 -4.45
N VAL A 353 16.82 11.10 -5.02
CA VAL A 353 17.95 10.43 -4.36
C VAL A 353 19.23 10.75 -5.13
N ARG A 354 19.67 12.02 -5.04
CA ARG A 354 21.09 12.45 -5.12
C ARG A 354 21.25 13.95 -4.79
N GLY A 355 21.76 14.23 -3.58
CA GLY A 355 22.73 15.30 -3.25
C GLY A 355 22.41 16.78 -3.47
N ASN A 356 22.47 17.56 -2.38
CA ASN A 356 23.03 18.93 -2.29
C ASN A 356 22.58 19.98 -3.32
N LEU A 357 21.34 20.48 -3.25
CA LEU A 357 20.99 21.76 -3.88
C LEU A 357 19.99 22.56 -3.04
N LEU A 358 20.48 23.29 -2.04
CA LEU A 358 20.14 24.70 -1.72
C LEU A 358 21.25 25.26 -0.78
N PRO A 359 21.62 26.55 -0.88
CA PRO A 359 22.93 27.06 -0.47
C PRO A 359 23.02 27.45 1.02
N ASP A 360 24.23 27.28 1.57
CA ASP A 360 24.78 27.92 2.76
C ASP A 360 23.94 27.91 4.05
N ILE A 361 23.89 26.75 4.73
CA ILE A 361 23.88 26.74 6.19
C ILE A 361 24.90 25.70 6.65
N THR A 362 25.94 26.18 7.32
CA THR A 362 27.08 25.44 7.88
C THR A 362 26.63 24.22 8.70
N PRO A 363 27.32 23.06 8.60
CA PRO A 363 27.00 21.91 9.43
C PRO A 363 27.42 22.22 10.87
N ILE A 364 26.45 22.29 11.78
CA ILE A 364 26.73 22.08 13.20
C ILE A 364 27.13 20.61 13.34
N SER A 365 28.28 20.40 13.98
CA SER A 365 28.95 19.13 14.17
C SER A 365 28.01 18.04 14.69
N SER A 366 27.70 17.04 13.87
CA SER A 366 27.22 15.75 14.34
C SER A 366 28.43 14.93 14.78
N THR A 367 28.71 15.01 16.09
CA THR A 367 29.50 13.98 16.76
C THR A 367 28.65 12.71 16.80
N SER A 368 29.31 11.56 16.63
CA SER A 368 28.83 10.18 16.85
C SER A 368 27.78 9.59 15.90
N ILE A 369 28.19 9.18 14.68
CA ILE A 369 27.90 7.85 14.12
C ILE A 369 29.09 7.42 13.23
N ASN A 370 30.12 6.82 13.84
CA ASN A 370 31.15 6.06 13.12
C ASN A 370 31.00 4.61 13.58
N ASN A 371 30.35 3.78 12.77
CA ASN A 371 30.53 2.32 12.73
C ASN A 371 29.80 1.75 11.50
N MET A 372 30.24 2.09 10.29
CA MET A 372 30.05 1.16 9.16
C MET A 372 31.29 0.27 9.12
N ALA A 373 31.13 -0.98 9.55
CA ALA A 373 32.13 -2.01 9.33
C ALA A 373 32.31 -2.23 7.82
N ALA A 374 33.52 -2.62 7.40
CA ALA A 374 33.74 -3.06 6.03
C ALA A 374 32.89 -4.32 5.73
N PRO A 375 32.40 -4.51 4.48
CA PRO A 375 31.69 -5.72 4.10
C PRO A 375 32.52 -6.96 4.41
N ALA A 376 31.86 -8.11 4.62
CA ALA A 376 32.54 -9.36 4.95
C ALA A 376 33.66 -9.65 3.92
N SER A 377 34.81 -10.16 4.35
CA SER A 377 35.89 -10.51 3.41
C SER A 377 35.63 -11.84 2.67
N ASN A 378 34.67 -12.64 3.14
CA ASN A 378 34.33 -13.96 2.61
C ASN A 378 32.79 -14.14 2.58
N PHE A 379 32.16 -13.83 1.45
CA PHE A 379 30.72 -14.00 1.21
C PHE A 379 30.45 -14.20 -0.29
N LYS A 380 29.25 -14.69 -0.64
CA LYS A 380 28.76 -14.76 -2.02
C LYS A 380 27.26 -14.53 -2.05
N VAL A 381 26.85 -13.41 -2.65
CA VAL A 381 25.45 -13.02 -2.87
C VAL A 381 25.25 -12.58 -4.32
N ALA A 382 24.00 -12.45 -4.78
CA ALA A 382 23.70 -12.06 -6.15
C ALA A 382 24.24 -10.67 -6.51
N ASP A 383 23.87 -9.66 -5.71
CA ASP A 383 24.27 -8.26 -5.94
C ASP A 383 24.36 -7.48 -4.61
N LEU A 384 25.57 -7.09 -4.23
CA LEU A 384 25.81 -6.31 -3.00
C LEU A 384 25.19 -4.89 -3.07
N SER A 385 24.93 -4.36 -4.27
CA SER A 385 24.34 -3.03 -4.44
C SER A 385 22.94 -2.91 -3.83
N LEU A 386 22.26 -4.05 -3.61
CA LEU A 386 20.93 -4.15 -3.01
C LEU A 386 20.93 -3.95 -1.49
N ALA A 387 22.09 -3.87 -0.83
CA ALA A 387 22.20 -3.79 0.63
C ALA A 387 21.41 -2.62 1.25
N ALA A 388 21.39 -1.46 0.59
CA ALA A 388 20.64 -0.30 1.09
C ALA A 388 19.12 -0.50 1.02
N PHE A 389 18.63 -1.27 0.05
CA PHE A 389 17.22 -1.65 -0.03
C PHE A 389 16.88 -2.68 1.04
N GLY A 390 17.70 -3.73 1.17
CA GLY A 390 17.51 -4.74 2.22
C GLY A 390 17.53 -4.15 3.62
N ARG A 391 18.42 -3.18 3.91
CA ARG A 391 18.44 -2.49 5.21
C ARG A 391 17.10 -1.82 5.54
N LYS A 392 16.47 -1.15 4.57
CA LYS A 392 15.17 -0.50 4.78
C LYS A 392 14.06 -1.52 5.07
N GLU A 393 14.05 -2.65 4.37
CA GLU A 393 13.07 -3.70 4.67
C GLU A 393 13.34 -4.39 6.01
N ILE A 394 14.61 -4.53 6.42
CA ILE A 394 14.97 -5.00 7.77
C ILE A 394 14.43 -4.05 8.83
N GLU A 395 14.61 -2.74 8.69
CA GLU A 395 14.08 -1.73 9.63
C GLU A 395 12.54 -1.79 9.74
N LEU A 396 11.84 -2.04 8.63
CA LEU A 396 10.40 -2.28 8.64
C LEU A 396 10.05 -3.59 9.35
N ALA A 397 10.79 -4.66 9.08
CA ALA A 397 10.55 -5.97 9.68
C ALA A 397 10.84 -5.96 11.19
N GLU A 398 11.82 -5.20 11.68
CA GLU A 398 12.08 -5.05 13.11
C GLU A 398 10.86 -4.54 13.88
N ASN A 399 10.10 -3.61 13.29
CA ASN A 399 8.86 -3.12 13.88
C ASN A 399 7.76 -4.20 13.93
N GLU A 400 7.76 -5.13 12.98
CA GLU A 400 6.83 -6.25 12.93
C GLU A 400 7.35 -7.51 13.65
N MET A 401 8.51 -7.45 14.32
CA MET A 401 9.11 -8.60 15.02
C MET A 401 9.30 -8.34 16.51
N PRO A 402 8.20 -8.11 17.26
CA PRO A 402 8.25 -7.66 18.65
C PRO A 402 8.95 -8.68 19.58
N GLY A 403 8.81 -9.98 19.30
CA GLY A 403 9.48 -11.03 20.08
C GLY A 403 10.99 -10.94 20.01
N LEU A 404 11.55 -10.83 18.80
CA LEU A 404 12.99 -10.68 18.61
C LEU A 404 13.51 -9.37 19.20
N MET A 405 12.79 -8.27 19.00
CA MET A 405 13.18 -6.96 19.55
C MET A 405 13.17 -6.96 21.08
N ALA A 406 12.17 -7.60 21.69
CA ALA A 406 12.11 -7.76 23.14
C ALA A 406 13.24 -8.64 23.67
N VAL A 407 13.59 -9.73 22.98
CA VAL A 407 14.73 -10.58 23.32
C VAL A 407 16.06 -9.81 23.24
N ARG A 408 16.27 -9.00 22.20
CA ARG A 408 17.45 -8.10 22.11
C ARG A 408 17.52 -7.17 23.32
N LYS A 409 16.40 -6.54 23.67
CA LYS A 409 16.32 -5.61 24.80
C LYS A 409 16.57 -6.31 26.13
N TYR A 410 15.96 -7.47 26.35
CA TYR A 410 16.00 -8.17 27.63
C TYR A 410 17.35 -8.85 27.89
N TYR A 411 17.92 -9.53 26.89
CA TYR A 411 19.17 -10.28 27.05
C TYR A 411 20.41 -9.54 26.54
N GLY A 412 20.27 -8.40 25.86
CA GLY A 412 21.37 -7.67 25.25
C GLY A 412 22.47 -7.26 26.23
N ALA A 413 22.12 -6.85 27.46
CA ALA A 413 23.13 -6.49 28.47
C ALA A 413 23.95 -7.71 28.95
N ASP A 414 23.36 -8.90 28.92
CA ASP A 414 23.98 -10.14 29.41
C ASP A 414 24.89 -10.79 28.36
N GLN A 415 24.70 -10.46 27.08
CA GLN A 415 25.43 -11.04 25.95
C GLN A 415 25.49 -12.57 26.04
N PRO A 416 24.34 -13.27 26.13
CA PRO A 416 24.30 -14.71 26.44
C PRO A 416 24.97 -15.57 25.37
N LEU A 417 25.13 -15.07 24.15
CA LEU A 417 25.75 -15.81 23.05
C LEU A 417 27.20 -15.35 22.78
N LYS A 418 27.81 -14.57 23.68
CA LYS A 418 29.20 -14.15 23.54
C LYS A 418 30.15 -15.35 23.43
N GLY A 419 30.72 -15.54 22.24
CA GLY A 419 31.62 -16.66 21.92
C GLY A 419 30.95 -17.85 21.24
N ALA A 420 29.62 -17.80 21.04
CA ALA A 420 28.92 -18.69 20.14
C ALA A 420 29.33 -18.41 18.69
N ARG A 421 29.43 -19.48 17.90
CA ARG A 421 29.76 -19.52 16.48
C ARG A 421 28.71 -20.38 15.80
N ILE A 422 27.67 -19.70 15.32
CA ILE A 422 26.43 -20.30 14.82
C ILE A 422 26.53 -20.42 13.30
N ALA A 423 26.51 -21.64 12.78
CA ALA A 423 26.31 -21.89 11.36
C ALA A 423 24.81 -22.04 11.12
N GLY A 424 24.21 -21.13 10.35
CA GLY A 424 22.79 -21.08 10.07
C GLY A 424 22.46 -21.53 8.66
N CYS A 425 21.59 -22.53 8.53
CA CYS A 425 21.03 -22.96 7.25
C CYS A 425 19.51 -22.82 7.30
N LEU A 426 19.03 -21.67 6.83
CA LEU A 426 17.61 -21.29 6.84
C LEU A 426 17.36 -20.29 5.71
N HIS A 427 16.19 -20.32 5.09
CA HIS A 427 15.76 -19.37 4.06
C HIS A 427 16.31 -17.94 4.30
N MET A 428 17.16 -17.44 3.38
CA MET A 428 17.81 -16.13 3.55
C MET A 428 16.86 -14.99 3.16
N THR A 429 15.91 -14.68 4.04
CA THR A 429 14.89 -13.62 3.87
C THR A 429 15.16 -12.39 4.75
N ILE A 430 14.35 -11.34 4.60
CA ILE A 430 14.35 -10.18 5.50
C ILE A 430 14.07 -10.58 6.95
N GLN A 431 13.15 -11.52 7.19
CA GLN A 431 12.85 -11.99 8.55
C GLN A 431 14.09 -12.66 9.16
N THR A 432 14.78 -13.47 8.37
CA THR A 432 16.01 -14.16 8.79
C THR A 432 17.14 -13.18 9.03
N ALA A 433 17.22 -12.09 8.28
CA ALA A 433 18.15 -11.00 8.55
C ALA A 433 17.97 -10.42 9.97
N VAL A 434 16.72 -10.22 10.42
CA VAL A 434 16.43 -9.77 11.80
C VAL A 434 16.83 -10.82 12.84
N LEU A 435 16.66 -12.12 12.55
CA LEU A 435 17.16 -13.22 13.40
C LEU A 435 18.69 -13.18 13.50
N ILE A 436 19.42 -13.09 12.38
CA ILE A 436 20.88 -13.02 12.33
C ILE A 436 21.40 -11.84 13.16
N GLU A 437 20.80 -10.66 13.00
CA GLU A 437 21.18 -9.47 13.75
C GLU A 437 20.81 -9.58 15.23
N THR A 438 19.76 -10.33 15.58
CA THR A 438 19.43 -10.63 16.97
C THR A 438 20.49 -11.52 17.60
N LEU A 439 20.89 -12.61 16.94
CA LEU A 439 21.95 -13.50 17.42
C LEU A 439 23.27 -12.73 17.61
N THR A 440 23.61 -11.88 16.63
CA THR A 440 24.81 -11.03 16.67
C THR A 440 24.74 -10.00 17.79
N ALA A 441 23.58 -9.35 17.99
CA ALA A 441 23.36 -8.39 19.08
C ALA A 441 23.47 -9.04 20.47
N LEU A 442 23.22 -10.34 20.58
CA LEU A 442 23.41 -11.12 21.81
C LEU A 442 24.83 -11.68 21.98
N GLY A 443 25.74 -11.38 21.06
CA GLY A 443 27.18 -11.68 21.14
C GLY A 443 27.66 -12.84 20.27
N ALA A 444 26.79 -13.45 19.47
CA ALA A 444 27.18 -14.54 18.58
C ALA A 444 28.01 -14.04 17.39
N GLU A 445 28.91 -14.88 16.92
CA GLU A 445 29.45 -14.83 15.57
C GLU A 445 28.63 -15.78 14.69
N VAL A 446 28.25 -15.35 13.49
CA VAL A 446 27.29 -16.06 12.65
C VAL A 446 27.83 -16.21 11.23
N THR A 447 27.58 -17.36 10.61
CA THR A 447 27.70 -17.58 9.15
C THR A 447 26.38 -18.15 8.64
N TRP A 448 26.00 -17.85 7.38
CA TRP A 448 24.66 -18.19 6.90
C TRP A 448 24.58 -18.69 5.45
N THR A 449 23.69 -19.64 5.23
CA THR A 449 23.24 -20.14 3.93
C THR A 449 21.72 -20.25 3.88
N SER A 450 21.13 -20.22 2.68
CA SER A 450 19.73 -20.60 2.50
C SER A 450 19.58 -22.13 2.63
N CYS A 451 18.40 -22.62 3.02
CA CYS A 451 18.02 -24.04 2.95
C CYS A 451 17.21 -24.39 1.68
N ASN A 452 17.03 -23.43 0.78
CA ASN A 452 16.33 -23.64 -0.49
C ASN A 452 16.85 -22.68 -1.59
N ILE A 453 17.02 -23.23 -2.79
CA ILE A 453 17.58 -22.54 -3.95
C ILE A 453 16.74 -21.36 -4.46
N PHE A 454 15.45 -21.28 -4.14
CA PHE A 454 14.55 -20.21 -4.61
C PHE A 454 14.03 -19.28 -3.51
N SER A 455 14.37 -19.52 -2.24
CA SER A 455 13.81 -18.77 -1.12
C SER A 455 14.57 -17.50 -0.76
N THR A 456 15.82 -17.37 -1.21
CA THR A 456 16.64 -16.20 -0.88
C THR A 456 16.00 -14.92 -1.40
N GLN A 457 16.00 -13.89 -0.57
CA GLN A 457 15.72 -12.52 -0.96
C GLN A 457 17.08 -11.81 -1.10
N ASP A 458 17.50 -11.56 -2.34
CA ASP A 458 18.87 -11.13 -2.63
C ASP A 458 19.26 -9.81 -1.93
N HIS A 459 18.29 -8.90 -1.75
CA HIS A 459 18.49 -7.66 -1.00
C HIS A 459 18.70 -7.89 0.49
N ALA A 460 18.03 -8.90 1.09
CA ALA A 460 18.27 -9.30 2.47
C ALA A 460 19.69 -9.89 2.64
N ALA A 461 20.09 -10.79 1.74
CA ALA A 461 21.42 -11.38 1.72
C ALA A 461 22.52 -10.31 1.59
N ALA A 462 22.33 -9.35 0.67
CA ALA A 462 23.24 -8.23 0.48
C ALA A 462 23.34 -7.34 1.72
N ALA A 463 22.21 -7.03 2.37
CA ALA A 463 22.18 -6.19 3.57
C ALA A 463 22.92 -6.84 4.74
N ILE A 464 22.77 -8.15 4.94
CA ILE A 464 23.51 -8.89 5.98
C ILE A 464 24.99 -9.01 5.63
N ALA A 465 25.35 -9.34 4.39
CA ALA A 465 26.74 -9.41 3.96
C ALA A 465 27.48 -8.06 4.18
N ALA A 466 26.79 -6.94 3.97
CA ALA A 466 27.31 -5.60 4.21
C ALA A 466 27.58 -5.28 5.70
N THR A 467 26.98 -6.02 6.65
CA THR A 467 27.29 -5.88 8.10
C THR A 467 28.60 -6.54 8.51
N GLY A 468 29.20 -7.37 7.63
CA GLY A 468 30.37 -8.17 7.94
C GLY A 468 30.07 -9.63 8.30
N VAL A 469 28.79 -10.04 8.32
CA VAL A 469 28.38 -11.44 8.48
C VAL A 469 28.57 -12.20 7.14
N PRO A 470 29.30 -13.33 7.12
CA PRO A 470 29.40 -14.18 5.93
C PRO A 470 28.06 -14.79 5.52
N VAL A 471 27.61 -14.47 4.30
CA VAL A 471 26.40 -15.04 3.68
C VAL A 471 26.76 -15.67 2.34
N PHE A 472 26.35 -16.92 2.14
CA PHE A 472 26.48 -17.64 0.87
C PHE A 472 25.07 -18.06 0.42
N ALA A 473 24.37 -17.14 -0.23
CA ALA A 473 22.99 -17.35 -0.67
C ALA A 473 22.59 -16.38 -1.79
N TRP A 474 21.88 -16.87 -2.80
CA TRP A 474 21.16 -16.06 -3.79
C TRP A 474 19.94 -16.79 -4.33
N LYS A 475 19.00 -16.05 -4.94
CA LYS A 475 17.81 -16.66 -5.55
C LYS A 475 18.19 -17.29 -6.90
N GLY A 476 17.81 -18.56 -7.08
CA GLY A 476 18.08 -19.31 -8.32
C GLY A 476 19.41 -20.05 -8.32
N GLU A 477 19.92 -20.46 -7.16
CA GLU A 477 21.05 -21.39 -7.05
C GLU A 477 20.77 -22.69 -7.83
N THR A 478 21.83 -23.26 -8.41
CA THR A 478 21.83 -24.67 -8.80
C THR A 478 22.05 -25.57 -7.60
N GLU A 479 21.72 -26.86 -7.70
CA GLU A 479 22.00 -27.84 -6.63
C GLU A 479 23.51 -27.94 -6.31
N GLU A 480 24.39 -27.76 -7.30
CA GLU A 480 25.83 -27.73 -7.06
C GLU A 480 26.26 -26.49 -6.27
N GLU A 481 25.70 -25.32 -6.60
CA GLU A 481 25.95 -24.07 -5.87
C GLU A 481 25.40 -24.12 -4.44
N TYR A 482 24.21 -24.70 -4.24
CA TYR A 482 23.61 -24.91 -2.92
C TYR A 482 24.54 -25.72 -2.00
N ASN A 483 25.02 -26.88 -2.48
CA ASN A 483 25.96 -27.71 -1.73
C ASN A 483 27.30 -26.99 -1.49
N TRP A 484 27.77 -26.22 -2.47
CA TRP A 484 28.97 -25.39 -2.31
C TRP A 484 28.78 -24.33 -1.22
N CYS A 485 27.62 -23.64 -1.18
CA CYS A 485 27.28 -22.66 -0.15
C CYS A 485 27.35 -23.28 1.25
N LEU A 486 26.76 -24.47 1.44
CA LEU A 486 26.81 -25.21 2.71
C LEU A 486 28.25 -25.48 3.15
N GLU A 487 29.16 -25.82 2.24
CA GLU A 487 30.56 -26.05 2.58
C GLU A 487 31.33 -24.76 2.89
N GLN A 488 31.07 -23.66 2.17
CA GLN A 488 31.76 -22.40 2.40
C GLN A 488 31.49 -21.83 3.79
N GLN A 489 30.26 -21.95 4.29
CA GLN A 489 29.91 -21.38 5.60
C GLN A 489 30.70 -22.02 6.76
N LEU A 490 31.09 -23.29 6.62
CA LEU A 490 31.81 -24.04 7.66
C LEU A 490 33.23 -23.51 7.90
N VAL A 491 33.80 -22.80 6.93
CA VAL A 491 35.15 -22.24 6.97
C VAL A 491 35.18 -20.72 6.98
N ALA A 492 34.02 -20.06 7.11
CA ALA A 492 33.90 -18.60 7.02
C ALA A 492 33.99 -17.87 8.38
N PHE A 493 34.03 -18.59 9.50
CA PHE A 493 34.28 -18.00 10.82
C PHE A 493 35.68 -17.38 10.91
N LYS A 494 35.80 -16.32 11.71
CA LYS A 494 37.06 -15.63 11.99
C LYS A 494 38.10 -16.60 12.54
N ASP A 495 39.35 -16.38 12.12
CA ASP A 495 40.50 -17.21 12.48
C ASP A 495 40.36 -18.70 12.13
N ASN A 496 39.51 -19.05 11.16
CA ASN A 496 39.18 -20.45 10.78
C ASN A 496 38.70 -21.30 11.97
N LYS A 497 38.00 -20.69 12.93
CA LYS A 497 37.39 -21.43 14.05
C LYS A 497 36.24 -22.31 13.57
N ARG A 498 36.02 -23.42 14.26
CA ARG A 498 34.90 -24.33 13.97
C ARG A 498 33.61 -23.79 14.57
N LEU A 499 32.48 -24.08 13.93
CA LEU A 499 31.16 -23.87 14.54
C LEU A 499 31.09 -24.53 15.92
N ASN A 500 30.28 -23.97 16.80
CA ASN A 500 29.92 -24.63 18.06
C ASN A 500 28.40 -24.66 18.28
N LEU A 501 27.61 -24.15 17.35
CA LEU A 501 26.16 -24.25 17.32
C LEU A 501 25.69 -24.36 15.87
N ILE A 502 24.60 -25.08 15.65
CA ILE A 502 23.90 -25.14 14.36
C ILE A 502 22.48 -24.62 14.56
N LEU A 503 22.03 -23.78 13.64
CA LEU A 503 20.63 -23.40 13.48
C LEU A 503 20.19 -23.89 12.11
N ASP A 504 19.19 -24.76 12.05
CA ASP A 504 18.85 -25.50 10.83
C ASP A 504 17.35 -25.45 10.54
N ASP A 505 17.04 -25.54 9.26
CA ASP A 505 15.70 -25.63 8.69
C ASP A 505 15.74 -26.71 7.60
N GLY A 506 15.18 -27.87 7.90
CA GLY A 506 15.11 -29.03 7.01
C GLY A 506 16.15 -30.12 7.30
N GLY A 507 17.23 -29.75 8.00
CA GLY A 507 18.25 -30.67 8.48
C GLY A 507 19.41 -30.92 7.49
N ASP A 508 19.54 -30.14 6.42
CA ASP A 508 20.56 -30.34 5.39
C ASP A 508 21.97 -30.05 5.92
N LEU A 509 22.15 -28.94 6.65
CA LEU A 509 23.43 -28.61 7.27
C LEU A 509 23.79 -29.63 8.35
N THR A 510 22.81 -30.00 9.18
CA THR A 510 22.97 -31.04 10.19
C THR A 510 23.38 -32.36 9.56
N HIS A 511 22.74 -32.77 8.45
CA HIS A 511 23.08 -33.99 7.74
C HIS A 511 24.50 -33.95 7.17
N LEU A 512 24.86 -32.86 6.48
CA LEU A 512 26.20 -32.66 5.92
C LEU A 512 27.28 -32.77 6.99
N VAL A 513 27.09 -32.06 8.11
CA VAL A 513 28.08 -32.01 9.20
C VAL A 513 28.15 -33.35 9.94
N HIS A 514 27.04 -34.05 10.18
CA HIS A 514 27.07 -35.36 10.85
C HIS A 514 27.70 -36.46 9.99
N THR A 515 27.56 -36.39 8.67
CA THR A 515 28.01 -37.46 7.76
C THR A 515 29.38 -37.21 7.16
N LYS A 516 29.65 -35.98 6.68
CA LYS A 516 30.86 -35.64 5.93
C LYS A 516 31.93 -34.96 6.78
N TYR A 517 31.52 -34.18 7.78
CA TYR A 517 32.43 -33.40 8.64
C TYR A 517 32.18 -33.59 10.15
N PRO A 518 32.08 -34.84 10.66
CA PRO A 518 31.73 -35.09 12.07
C PRO A 518 32.73 -34.49 13.06
N GLU A 519 33.97 -34.24 12.65
CA GLU A 519 34.99 -33.56 13.45
C GLU A 519 34.64 -32.11 13.80
N MET A 520 33.74 -31.47 13.05
CA MET A 520 33.23 -30.12 13.35
C MET A 520 32.33 -30.12 14.59
N LEU A 521 31.75 -31.27 14.97
CA LEU A 521 30.81 -31.38 16.09
C LEU A 521 31.48 -31.63 17.45
N LYS A 522 32.81 -31.78 17.51
CA LYS A 522 33.52 -32.15 18.74
C LYS A 522 33.28 -31.18 19.90
N ASP A 523 33.22 -29.88 19.59
CA ASP A 523 32.99 -28.80 20.56
C ASP A 523 31.65 -28.08 20.30
N CYS A 524 30.73 -28.75 19.62
CA CYS A 524 29.40 -28.22 19.30
C CYS A 524 28.42 -28.49 20.44
N TYR A 525 27.74 -27.44 20.89
CA TYR A 525 26.76 -27.45 21.96
C TYR A 525 25.42 -28.05 21.53
N GLY A 526 25.09 -28.03 20.24
CA GLY A 526 23.87 -28.64 19.72
C GLY A 526 23.33 -28.01 18.43
N VAL A 527 22.14 -28.48 18.05
CA VAL A 527 21.36 -28.02 16.89
C VAL A 527 20.00 -27.50 17.36
N SER A 528 19.52 -26.38 16.84
CA SER A 528 18.09 -26.03 16.88
C SER A 528 17.48 -26.18 15.49
N GLU A 529 16.40 -26.97 15.38
CA GLU A 529 15.77 -27.31 14.10
C GLU A 529 14.32 -26.83 14.05
N GLU A 530 13.99 -26.10 12.97
CA GLU A 530 12.73 -25.39 12.82
C GLU A 530 11.58 -26.23 12.28
N THR A 531 11.87 -27.25 11.47
CA THR A 531 10.86 -27.90 10.63
C THR A 531 10.50 -29.29 11.09
N THR A 532 9.27 -29.70 10.78
CA THR A 532 8.81 -31.08 11.03
C THR A 532 9.70 -32.11 10.34
N THR A 533 10.18 -31.82 9.14
CA THR A 533 11.03 -32.72 8.35
C THR A 533 12.40 -32.91 8.96
N GLY A 534 13.09 -31.81 9.29
CA GLY A 534 14.40 -31.88 9.95
C GLY A 534 14.30 -32.53 11.34
N VAL A 535 13.24 -32.25 12.10
CA VAL A 535 12.97 -32.92 13.38
C VAL A 535 12.80 -34.43 13.21
N HIS A 536 12.07 -34.87 12.18
CA HIS A 536 11.94 -36.29 11.87
C HIS A 536 13.30 -36.94 11.55
N HIS A 537 14.18 -36.24 10.82
CA HIS A 537 15.56 -36.69 10.59
C HIS A 537 16.36 -36.81 11.89
N LEU A 538 16.25 -35.83 12.80
CA LEU A 538 16.90 -35.87 14.11
C LEU A 538 16.44 -37.06 14.95
N TYR A 539 15.13 -37.32 15.02
CA TYR A 539 14.61 -38.51 15.72
C TYR A 539 15.08 -39.82 15.10
N ARG A 540 15.17 -39.88 13.77
CA ARG A 540 15.71 -41.06 13.07
C ARG A 540 17.19 -41.30 13.39
N MET A 541 17.99 -40.23 13.43
CA MET A 541 19.40 -40.30 13.84
C MET A 541 19.53 -40.74 15.30
N LEU A 542 18.68 -40.22 16.19
CA LEU A 542 18.65 -40.63 17.59
C LEU A 542 18.32 -42.12 17.75
N GLN A 543 17.30 -42.62 17.05
CA GLN A 543 16.92 -44.04 17.08
C GLN A 543 18.03 -44.97 16.57
N LYS A 544 18.84 -44.51 15.61
CA LYS A 544 19.99 -45.25 15.08
C LYS A 544 21.27 -45.07 15.91
N GLY A 545 21.28 -44.18 16.91
CA GLY A 545 22.49 -43.82 17.65
C GLY A 545 23.50 -42.99 16.84
N GLU A 546 23.05 -42.35 15.75
CA GLU A 546 23.87 -41.53 14.84
C GLU A 546 23.88 -40.04 15.24
N LEU A 547 23.00 -39.61 16.16
CA LEU A 547 22.95 -38.22 16.64
C LEU A 547 24.17 -37.90 17.52
N LEU A 548 25.00 -36.95 17.09
CA LEU A 548 26.30 -36.68 17.73
C LEU A 548 26.24 -35.59 18.79
N VAL A 549 25.25 -34.71 18.75
CA VAL A 549 25.05 -33.55 19.65
C VAL A 549 23.57 -33.46 20.07
N PRO A 550 23.22 -32.81 21.20
CA PRO A 550 21.81 -32.58 21.55
C PRO A 550 21.13 -31.70 20.50
N ALA A 551 19.81 -31.85 20.38
CA ALA A 551 19.01 -31.03 19.47
C ALA A 551 17.77 -30.47 20.17
N ILE A 552 17.38 -29.25 19.83
CA ILE A 552 16.11 -28.64 20.21
C ILE A 552 15.19 -28.64 18.98
N ASN A 553 14.09 -29.35 19.11
CA ASN A 553 12.95 -29.32 18.23
C ASN A 553 12.18 -28.01 18.49
N VAL A 554 12.47 -27.00 17.66
CA VAL A 554 11.77 -25.71 17.70
C VAL A 554 10.38 -25.85 17.06
N ASN A 555 10.25 -26.72 16.06
CA ASN A 555 8.98 -26.96 15.35
C ASN A 555 7.80 -27.22 16.30
N ASP A 556 8.00 -28.07 17.30
CA ASP A 556 6.93 -28.54 18.19
C ASP A 556 6.64 -27.58 19.36
N SER A 557 7.31 -26.43 19.41
CA SER A 557 6.83 -25.32 20.24
C SER A 557 5.45 -24.88 19.74
N VAL A 558 4.53 -24.58 20.64
CA VAL A 558 3.17 -24.14 20.33
C VAL A 558 3.19 -22.87 19.48
N THR A 559 3.98 -21.89 19.91
CA THR A 559 4.16 -20.61 19.23
C THR A 559 4.89 -20.72 17.90
N LYS A 560 5.44 -21.88 17.58
CA LYS A 560 5.94 -22.20 16.22
C LYS A 560 4.84 -22.92 15.45
N SER A 561 4.55 -24.17 15.80
CA SER A 561 3.65 -25.05 15.03
C SER A 561 2.26 -24.47 14.75
N LYS A 562 1.60 -23.80 15.71
CA LYS A 562 0.25 -23.21 15.50
C LYS A 562 0.24 -21.82 14.93
N PHE A 563 1.38 -21.18 14.81
CA PHE A 563 1.44 -19.81 14.29
C PHE A 563 2.05 -19.84 12.90
N ASP A 564 3.30 -20.26 12.81
CA ASP A 564 4.04 -20.36 11.55
C ASP A 564 3.34 -21.28 10.54
N ASN A 565 3.23 -22.57 10.88
CA ASN A 565 2.72 -23.56 9.94
C ASN A 565 1.24 -23.29 9.60
N LEU A 566 0.45 -22.73 10.52
CA LEU A 566 -0.98 -22.47 10.33
C LEU A 566 -1.25 -21.08 9.73
N TYR A 567 -0.94 -20.01 10.48
CA TYR A 567 -1.25 -18.63 10.08
C TYR A 567 -0.29 -18.10 9.01
N GLY A 568 1.00 -18.49 9.06
CA GLY A 568 1.96 -18.12 8.02
C GLY A 568 1.58 -18.69 6.66
N CYS A 569 1.19 -19.97 6.61
CA CYS A 569 0.68 -20.59 5.37
C CYS A 569 -0.68 -20.02 4.95
N ARG A 570 -1.52 -19.62 5.92
CA ARG A 570 -2.81 -18.97 5.62
C ARG A 570 -2.63 -17.64 4.88
N GLU A 571 -1.63 -16.85 5.24
CA GLU A 571 -1.35 -15.57 4.57
C GLU A 571 -0.60 -15.79 3.25
N SER A 572 0.45 -16.61 3.27
CA SER A 572 1.44 -16.64 2.18
C SER A 572 1.09 -17.56 1.01
N LEU A 573 0.22 -18.57 1.18
CA LEU A 573 -0.19 -19.45 0.08
C LEU A 573 -0.86 -18.67 -1.04
N ILE A 574 -1.86 -17.87 -0.69
CA ILE A 574 -2.64 -17.10 -1.68
C ILE A 574 -1.74 -16.07 -2.34
N ASP A 575 -0.84 -15.44 -1.59
CA ASP A 575 0.14 -14.50 -2.13
C ASP A 575 1.01 -15.16 -3.21
N GLY A 576 1.59 -16.34 -2.92
CA GLY A 576 2.36 -17.12 -3.90
C GLY A 576 1.58 -17.46 -5.17
N ILE A 577 0.34 -17.95 -5.02
CA ILE A 577 -0.52 -18.28 -6.18
C ILE A 577 -0.89 -17.01 -6.97
N LYS A 578 -1.21 -15.91 -6.29
CA LYS A 578 -1.61 -14.65 -6.90
C LYS A 578 -0.46 -14.01 -7.66
N ARG A 579 0.71 -13.82 -7.05
CA ARG A 579 1.88 -13.27 -7.76
C ARG A 579 2.29 -14.13 -8.95
N ALA A 580 2.11 -15.45 -8.86
CA ALA A 580 2.42 -16.36 -9.96
C ALA A 580 1.42 -16.25 -11.12
N THR A 581 0.12 -16.16 -10.85
CA THR A 581 -0.91 -16.44 -11.87
C THR A 581 -2.02 -15.40 -12.03
N ASP A 582 -2.14 -14.47 -11.08
CA ASP A 582 -3.24 -13.49 -10.97
C ASP A 582 -4.65 -14.11 -11.00
N VAL A 583 -4.75 -15.43 -10.82
CA VAL A 583 -5.98 -16.20 -11.03
C VAL A 583 -7.07 -15.79 -10.04
N MET A 584 -8.32 -15.73 -10.50
CA MET A 584 -9.47 -15.59 -9.60
C MET A 584 -9.64 -16.87 -8.77
N ILE A 585 -9.63 -16.75 -7.44
CA ILE A 585 -9.80 -17.88 -6.51
C ILE A 585 -11.29 -18.17 -6.24
N ALA A 586 -12.10 -17.12 -6.11
CA ALA A 586 -13.52 -17.23 -5.82
C ALA A 586 -14.25 -18.08 -6.87
N GLY A 587 -15.07 -19.02 -6.40
CA GLY A 587 -15.84 -19.96 -7.23
C GLY A 587 -15.04 -21.14 -7.79
N LYS A 588 -13.70 -21.16 -7.65
CA LYS A 588 -12.89 -22.32 -8.06
C LYS A 588 -12.94 -23.46 -7.05
N VAL A 589 -12.65 -24.66 -7.53
CA VAL A 589 -12.40 -25.82 -6.66
C VAL A 589 -10.92 -25.86 -6.29
N GLY A 590 -10.62 -25.58 -5.02
CA GLY A 590 -9.28 -25.73 -4.46
C GLY A 590 -9.14 -27.08 -3.77
N VAL A 591 -8.04 -27.78 -4.01
CA VAL A 591 -7.76 -29.11 -3.43
C VAL A 591 -6.52 -28.98 -2.56
N VAL A 592 -6.68 -29.28 -1.27
CA VAL A 592 -5.58 -29.29 -0.29
C VAL A 592 -5.29 -30.73 0.10
N ALA A 593 -4.08 -31.20 -0.21
CA ALA A 593 -3.63 -32.53 0.15
C ALA A 593 -2.87 -32.49 1.48
N GLY A 594 -3.43 -33.13 2.51
CA GLY A 594 -3.00 -33.01 3.89
C GLY A 594 -3.82 -31.98 4.66
N PHE A 595 -4.15 -32.27 5.91
CA PHE A 595 -4.89 -31.39 6.81
C PHE A 595 -4.24 -31.32 8.20
N GLY A 596 -2.90 -31.40 8.22
CA GLY A 596 -2.07 -30.93 9.33
C GLY A 596 -2.14 -29.42 9.49
N ASP A 597 -1.17 -28.80 10.14
CA ASP A 597 -1.23 -27.36 10.43
C ASP A 597 -1.12 -26.48 9.18
N VAL A 598 -0.20 -26.84 8.27
CA VAL A 598 -0.08 -26.25 6.93
C VAL A 598 -1.39 -26.40 6.16
N GLY A 599 -1.90 -27.64 6.05
CA GLY A 599 -3.15 -27.93 5.34
C GLY A 599 -4.36 -27.16 5.88
N LYS A 600 -4.48 -27.03 7.21
CA LYS A 600 -5.51 -26.21 7.85
C LYS A 600 -5.39 -24.74 7.42
N GLY A 601 -4.19 -24.17 7.44
CA GLY A 601 -3.94 -22.78 7.04
C GLY A 601 -4.29 -22.54 5.57
N CYS A 602 -3.83 -23.43 4.71
CA CYS A 602 -4.09 -23.41 3.27
C CYS A 602 -5.59 -23.52 2.94
N ALA A 603 -6.31 -24.43 3.59
CA ALA A 603 -7.74 -24.60 3.40
C ALA A 603 -8.52 -23.36 3.85
N MET A 604 -8.17 -22.78 5.00
CA MET A 604 -8.77 -21.53 5.48
C MET A 604 -8.51 -20.37 4.52
N ALA A 605 -7.30 -20.27 3.94
CA ALA A 605 -6.95 -19.20 3.00
C ALA A 605 -7.74 -19.26 1.69
N LEU A 606 -7.81 -20.46 1.10
CA LEU A 606 -8.59 -20.70 -0.13
C LEU A 606 -10.08 -20.44 0.10
N GLN A 607 -10.62 -20.92 1.23
CA GLN A 607 -12.02 -20.68 1.60
C GLN A 607 -12.30 -19.18 1.84
N GLY A 608 -11.40 -18.48 2.53
CA GLY A 608 -11.50 -17.04 2.79
C GLY A 608 -11.53 -16.20 1.51
N MET A 609 -10.91 -16.69 0.44
CA MET A 609 -10.94 -16.09 -0.91
C MET A 609 -12.10 -16.61 -1.78
N GLY A 610 -13.06 -17.35 -1.20
CA GLY A 610 -14.28 -17.81 -1.85
C GLY A 610 -14.14 -19.09 -2.68
N ALA A 611 -13.06 -19.86 -2.53
CA ALA A 611 -12.94 -21.18 -3.18
C ALA A 611 -13.80 -22.23 -2.48
N ARG A 612 -14.28 -23.21 -3.26
CA ARG A 612 -14.84 -24.45 -2.72
C ARG A 612 -13.70 -25.42 -2.46
N VAL A 613 -13.37 -25.63 -1.19
CA VAL A 613 -12.19 -26.41 -0.79
C VAL A 613 -12.53 -27.89 -0.59
N LEU A 614 -11.75 -28.74 -1.24
CA LEU A 614 -11.70 -30.19 -1.03
C LEU A 614 -10.42 -30.55 -0.29
N VAL A 615 -10.51 -31.50 0.64
CA VAL A 615 -9.37 -31.98 1.41
C VAL A 615 -9.13 -33.45 1.10
N THR A 616 -7.86 -33.86 1.00
CA THR A 616 -7.48 -35.28 1.00
C THR A 616 -6.65 -35.59 2.23
N GLU A 617 -6.98 -36.65 2.97
CA GLU A 617 -6.27 -37.03 4.19
C GLU A 617 -6.19 -38.55 4.34
N ILE A 618 -5.11 -38.99 4.98
CA ILE A 618 -4.91 -40.37 5.44
C ILE A 618 -5.15 -40.50 6.94
N ASP A 619 -4.95 -39.43 7.71
CA ASP A 619 -5.19 -39.43 9.15
C ASP A 619 -6.69 -39.20 9.41
N PRO A 620 -7.40 -40.15 10.04
CA PRO A 620 -8.83 -40.02 10.30
C PRO A 620 -9.19 -38.88 11.27
N ILE A 621 -8.28 -38.48 12.17
CA ILE A 621 -8.49 -37.36 13.10
C ILE A 621 -8.47 -36.05 12.31
N ASN A 622 -7.45 -35.84 11.47
CA ASN A 622 -7.36 -34.65 10.63
C ASN A 622 -8.50 -34.60 9.59
N ALA A 623 -8.85 -35.74 8.99
CA ALA A 623 -10.00 -35.84 8.09
C ALA A 623 -11.32 -35.46 8.80
N LEU A 624 -11.53 -35.93 10.04
CA LEU A 624 -12.70 -35.56 10.82
C LEU A 624 -12.69 -34.06 11.16
N GLN A 625 -11.54 -33.49 11.50
CA GLN A 625 -11.41 -32.04 11.71
C GLN A 625 -11.77 -31.24 10.45
N ALA A 626 -11.32 -31.67 9.27
CA ALA A 626 -11.68 -31.05 8.00
C ALA A 626 -13.19 -31.09 7.75
N ALA A 627 -13.82 -32.24 7.96
CA ALA A 627 -15.26 -32.41 7.82
C ALA A 627 -16.04 -31.53 8.82
N MET A 628 -15.59 -31.44 10.08
CA MET A 628 -16.21 -30.58 11.10
C MET A 628 -16.02 -29.08 10.81
N ALA A 629 -14.98 -28.69 10.09
CA ALA A 629 -14.77 -27.33 9.58
C ALA A 629 -15.58 -27.03 8.30
N GLY A 630 -16.36 -28.00 7.78
CA GLY A 630 -17.21 -27.83 6.60
C GLY A 630 -16.50 -28.13 5.27
N PHE A 631 -15.29 -28.68 5.28
CA PHE A 631 -14.59 -29.11 4.07
C PHE A 631 -15.03 -30.51 3.64
N GLN A 632 -15.20 -30.70 2.33
CA GLN A 632 -15.49 -32.01 1.79
C GLN A 632 -14.20 -32.83 1.70
N VAL A 633 -14.14 -33.95 2.41
CA VAL A 633 -13.01 -34.89 2.37
C VAL A 633 -13.21 -35.91 1.25
N VAL A 634 -12.24 -36.01 0.34
CA VAL A 634 -12.27 -36.91 -0.83
C VAL A 634 -10.90 -37.53 -1.08
N THR A 635 -10.82 -38.53 -1.97
CA THR A 635 -9.53 -39.04 -2.46
C THR A 635 -8.98 -38.15 -3.57
N MET A 636 -7.66 -38.18 -3.79
CA MET A 636 -7.02 -37.38 -4.83
C MET A 636 -7.52 -37.76 -6.24
N GLU A 637 -7.85 -39.02 -6.50
CA GLU A 637 -8.41 -39.46 -7.78
C GLU A 637 -9.77 -38.81 -8.11
N LYS A 638 -10.59 -38.55 -7.09
CA LYS A 638 -11.86 -37.84 -7.26
C LYS A 638 -11.63 -36.34 -7.39
N ALA A 639 -10.74 -35.79 -6.56
CA ALA A 639 -10.42 -34.37 -6.58
C ALA A 639 -9.78 -33.94 -7.91
N ALA A 640 -8.88 -34.75 -8.48
CA ALA A 640 -8.16 -34.47 -9.72
C ALA A 640 -9.09 -34.17 -10.90
N GLN A 641 -10.28 -34.76 -10.95
CA GLN A 641 -11.21 -34.59 -12.08
C GLN A 641 -11.87 -33.21 -12.11
N ILE A 642 -11.97 -32.53 -10.95
CA ILE A 642 -12.74 -31.28 -10.81
C ILE A 642 -11.93 -30.12 -10.20
N GLY A 643 -10.80 -30.41 -9.54
CA GLY A 643 -9.94 -29.42 -8.92
C GLY A 643 -9.29 -28.51 -9.97
N GLN A 644 -9.19 -27.22 -9.66
CA GLN A 644 -8.56 -26.22 -10.52
C GLN A 644 -7.30 -25.64 -9.89
N ILE A 645 -7.16 -25.76 -8.58
CA ILE A 645 -5.98 -25.38 -7.81
C ILE A 645 -5.65 -26.54 -6.90
N PHE A 646 -4.43 -27.07 -6.97
CA PHE A 646 -3.95 -28.17 -6.15
C PHE A 646 -2.77 -27.70 -5.31
N VAL A 647 -2.87 -27.92 -4.00
CA VAL A 647 -1.87 -27.53 -3.00
C VAL A 647 -1.50 -28.77 -2.20
N THR A 648 -0.23 -29.19 -2.26
CA THR A 648 0.30 -30.28 -1.44
C THR A 648 0.90 -29.74 -0.14
N THR A 649 0.56 -30.35 0.99
CA THR A 649 0.88 -29.88 2.36
C THR A 649 1.28 -31.03 3.30
N THR A 650 1.74 -32.16 2.76
CA THR A 650 1.79 -33.43 3.49
C THR A 650 3.15 -33.74 4.13
N GLY A 651 4.24 -33.16 3.61
CA GLY A 651 5.60 -33.61 3.93
C GLY A 651 5.90 -35.03 3.45
N CYS A 652 5.09 -35.59 2.55
CA CYS A 652 5.20 -36.95 2.03
C CYS A 652 5.43 -36.94 0.53
N ARG A 653 5.91 -38.06 -0.01
CA ARG A 653 6.27 -38.22 -1.43
C ARG A 653 5.09 -38.69 -2.28
N ASP A 654 5.12 -38.35 -3.57
CA ASP A 654 4.25 -38.92 -4.60
C ASP A 654 2.74 -38.70 -4.36
N ILE A 655 2.36 -37.52 -3.88
CA ILE A 655 0.96 -37.13 -3.63
C ILE A 655 0.24 -36.82 -4.95
N LEU A 656 0.91 -36.08 -5.84
CA LEU A 656 0.45 -35.80 -7.20
C LEU A 656 1.34 -36.54 -8.19
N VAL A 657 0.78 -37.52 -8.91
CA VAL A 657 1.50 -38.41 -9.84
C VAL A 657 0.80 -38.42 -11.21
N GLY A 658 1.41 -39.08 -12.20
CA GLY A 658 0.94 -39.13 -13.60
C GLY A 658 -0.58 -39.27 -13.80
N LYS A 659 -1.19 -40.25 -13.12
CA LYS A 659 -2.65 -40.52 -13.22
C LYS A 659 -3.52 -39.33 -12.79
N HIS A 660 -3.01 -38.47 -11.90
CA HIS A 660 -3.70 -37.26 -11.44
C HIS A 660 -3.59 -36.15 -12.49
N PHE A 661 -2.38 -35.88 -12.99
CA PHE A 661 -2.16 -34.85 -14.02
C PHE A 661 -2.96 -35.13 -15.29
N GLU A 662 -3.08 -36.40 -15.68
CA GLU A 662 -3.89 -36.79 -16.83
C GLU A 662 -5.38 -36.58 -16.63
N ALA A 663 -5.87 -36.53 -15.39
CA ALA A 663 -7.28 -36.30 -15.05
C ALA A 663 -7.63 -34.81 -14.89
N MET A 664 -6.65 -33.97 -14.54
CA MET A 664 -6.82 -32.55 -14.24
C MET A 664 -7.44 -31.73 -15.39
N PRO A 665 -8.34 -30.77 -15.10
CA PRO A 665 -8.89 -29.87 -16.12
C PRO A 665 -7.78 -29.02 -16.75
N ASN A 666 -8.06 -28.48 -17.94
CA ASN A 666 -7.11 -27.63 -18.64
C ASN A 666 -6.77 -26.39 -17.80
N ASP A 667 -5.48 -26.06 -17.74
CA ASP A 667 -4.91 -24.97 -16.95
C ASP A 667 -5.16 -25.10 -15.43
N ALA A 668 -5.22 -26.33 -14.92
CA ALA A 668 -5.14 -26.58 -13.48
C ALA A 668 -3.80 -26.07 -12.93
N ILE A 669 -3.86 -25.32 -11.83
CA ILE A 669 -2.68 -24.83 -11.11
C ILE A 669 -2.26 -25.87 -10.09
N VAL A 670 -1.00 -26.24 -10.11
CA VAL A 670 -0.39 -27.23 -9.22
C VAL A 670 0.78 -26.58 -8.49
N CYS A 671 0.76 -26.63 -7.16
CA CYS A 671 1.80 -26.08 -6.32
C CYS A 671 1.98 -26.89 -5.05
N ASN A 672 3.13 -26.72 -4.42
CA ASN A 672 3.50 -27.35 -3.17
C ASN A 672 3.85 -26.26 -2.15
N ILE A 673 3.42 -26.44 -0.92
CA ILE A 673 3.82 -25.58 0.20
C ILE A 673 4.32 -26.43 1.40
N GLY A 674 4.42 -27.75 1.23
CA GLY A 674 5.24 -28.59 2.10
C GLY A 674 6.73 -28.40 1.85
N HIS A 675 7.57 -29.17 2.53
CA HIS A 675 9.00 -28.84 2.67
C HIS A 675 9.87 -29.14 1.43
N PHE A 676 9.69 -30.30 0.77
CA PHE A 676 10.53 -30.72 -0.38
C PHE A 676 9.74 -30.78 -1.70
N ASP A 677 10.45 -30.90 -2.83
CA ASP A 677 9.86 -31.01 -4.18
C ASP A 677 9.32 -32.40 -4.53
N CYS A 678 9.34 -33.36 -3.59
CA CYS A 678 8.94 -34.74 -3.83
C CYS A 678 7.43 -35.03 -3.63
N GLU A 679 6.64 -34.05 -3.16
CA GLU A 679 5.18 -34.22 -3.06
C GLU A 679 4.52 -34.33 -4.46
N ILE A 680 5.15 -33.74 -5.46
CA ILE A 680 4.69 -33.67 -6.85
C ILE A 680 5.69 -34.39 -7.74
N ASP A 681 5.23 -35.32 -8.57
CA ASP A 681 6.07 -36.02 -9.54
C ASP A 681 6.39 -35.13 -10.77
N VAL A 682 7.22 -34.11 -10.54
CA VAL A 682 7.65 -33.14 -11.56
C VAL A 682 8.51 -33.81 -12.64
N ALA A 683 9.28 -34.85 -12.27
CA ALA A 683 10.06 -35.63 -13.21
C ALA A 683 9.16 -36.30 -14.26
N TRP A 684 8.04 -36.90 -13.82
CA TRP A 684 7.06 -37.46 -14.73
C TRP A 684 6.41 -36.39 -15.62
N LEU A 685 6.07 -35.22 -15.08
CA LEU A 685 5.53 -34.10 -15.88
C LEU A 685 6.50 -33.67 -16.99
N LYS A 686 7.77 -33.43 -16.66
CA LYS A 686 8.82 -33.06 -17.63
C LYS A 686 9.02 -34.15 -18.69
N ALA A 687 8.96 -35.43 -18.31
CA ALA A 687 9.15 -36.55 -19.24
C ALA A 687 7.93 -36.83 -20.14
N ASN A 688 6.71 -36.46 -19.74
CA ASN A 688 5.48 -36.82 -20.45
C ASN A 688 4.76 -35.66 -21.13
N ALA A 689 5.17 -34.42 -20.88
CA ALA A 689 4.67 -33.25 -21.59
C ALA A 689 5.14 -33.25 -23.05
N GLN A 690 4.26 -32.81 -23.97
CA GLN A 690 4.60 -32.58 -25.38
C GLN A 690 5.48 -31.35 -25.54
N SER A 691 5.24 -30.32 -24.73
CA SER A 691 6.06 -29.12 -24.66
C SER A 691 5.91 -28.45 -23.30
N VAL A 692 6.94 -27.69 -22.92
CA VAL A 692 6.96 -26.87 -21.71
C VAL A 692 7.17 -25.42 -22.14
N GLN A 693 6.28 -24.54 -21.69
CA GLN A 693 6.40 -23.11 -21.89
C GLN A 693 6.67 -22.45 -20.54
N ASN A 694 7.87 -21.87 -20.37
CA ASN A 694 8.10 -20.97 -19.25
C ASN A 694 7.34 -19.66 -19.51
N ILE A 695 6.42 -19.31 -18.62
CA ILE A 695 5.62 -18.08 -18.71
C ILE A 695 6.41 -16.91 -18.14
N LYS A 696 7.00 -17.13 -16.97
CA LYS A 696 7.90 -16.25 -16.25
C LYS A 696 8.70 -17.08 -15.22
N PRO A 697 9.72 -16.53 -14.54
CA PRO A 697 10.44 -17.27 -13.51
C PRO A 697 9.47 -17.94 -12.51
N GLN A 698 9.70 -19.23 -12.25
CA GLN A 698 8.90 -20.08 -11.35
C GLN A 698 7.43 -20.33 -11.79
N VAL A 699 7.07 -20.06 -13.05
CA VAL A 699 5.75 -20.38 -13.60
C VAL A 699 5.89 -21.07 -14.95
N ASP A 700 5.59 -22.37 -14.98
CA ASP A 700 5.74 -23.22 -16.15
C ASP A 700 4.42 -23.84 -16.56
N ARG A 701 4.12 -23.81 -17.86
CA ARG A 701 2.90 -24.39 -18.44
C ARG A 701 3.26 -25.60 -19.29
N PHE A 702 2.80 -26.78 -18.87
CA PHE A 702 3.07 -28.07 -19.48
C PHE A 702 1.90 -28.49 -20.37
N LEU A 703 2.13 -28.66 -21.68
CA LEU A 703 1.15 -29.23 -22.60
C LEU A 703 1.19 -30.77 -22.53
N MET A 704 0.10 -31.40 -22.13
CA MET A 704 -0.01 -32.86 -22.00
C MET A 704 -0.48 -33.52 -23.31
N LYS A 705 -0.24 -34.83 -23.45
CA LYS A 705 -0.65 -35.62 -24.64
C LYS A 705 -2.14 -35.56 -24.97
N ASN A 706 -2.98 -35.31 -23.97
CA ASN A 706 -4.43 -35.19 -24.12
C ASN A 706 -4.87 -33.78 -24.59
N GLY A 707 -3.94 -32.87 -24.88
CA GLY A 707 -4.20 -31.50 -25.31
C GLY A 707 -4.51 -30.50 -24.19
N ARG A 708 -4.56 -30.94 -22.92
CA ARG A 708 -4.75 -30.07 -21.76
C ARG A 708 -3.41 -29.58 -21.21
N HIS A 709 -3.44 -28.43 -20.55
CA HIS A 709 -2.29 -27.84 -19.91
C HIS A 709 -2.34 -27.98 -18.38
N ILE A 710 -1.17 -28.05 -17.76
CA ILE A 710 -0.96 -27.93 -16.31
C ILE A 710 -0.04 -26.74 -16.05
N ILE A 711 -0.40 -25.88 -15.10
CA ILE A 711 0.44 -24.77 -14.65
C ILE A 711 1.13 -25.21 -13.35
N LEU A 712 2.44 -25.40 -13.39
CA LEU A 712 3.25 -25.76 -12.23
C LEU A 712 3.93 -24.51 -11.67
N LEU A 713 3.83 -24.32 -10.37
CA LEU A 713 4.48 -23.21 -9.66
C LEU A 713 5.76 -23.68 -8.98
N ALA A 714 6.80 -22.83 -9.04
CA ALA A 714 8.11 -23.01 -8.39
C ALA A 714 8.76 -24.38 -8.65
N GLU A 715 8.53 -24.98 -9.81
CA GLU A 715 9.00 -26.34 -10.15
C GLU A 715 8.64 -27.41 -9.09
N GLY A 716 7.53 -27.22 -8.36
CA GLY A 716 7.10 -28.12 -7.28
C GLY A 716 7.76 -27.88 -5.92
N ARG A 717 8.61 -26.85 -5.78
CA ARG A 717 9.13 -26.37 -4.48
C ARG A 717 8.11 -25.48 -3.77
N LEU A 718 8.47 -25.04 -2.57
CA LEU A 718 7.65 -24.17 -1.70
C LEU A 718 7.15 -22.91 -2.44
N VAL A 719 5.86 -22.85 -2.73
CA VAL A 719 5.24 -21.81 -3.56
C VAL A 719 5.20 -20.44 -2.88
N ASN A 720 5.00 -20.41 -1.56
CA ASN A 720 4.98 -19.19 -0.77
C ASN A 720 6.32 -18.45 -0.79
N LEU A 721 7.44 -19.18 -0.82
CA LEU A 721 8.80 -18.64 -0.88
C LEU A 721 9.30 -18.49 -2.32
N GLY A 722 9.02 -19.47 -3.17
CA GLY A 722 9.46 -19.47 -4.57
C GLY A 722 8.78 -18.39 -5.40
N CYS A 723 7.45 -18.24 -5.26
CA CYS A 723 6.64 -17.30 -6.03
C CYS A 723 6.27 -16.02 -5.27
N ALA A 724 6.53 -15.94 -3.96
CA ALA A 724 6.33 -14.74 -3.16
C ALA A 724 7.50 -14.52 -2.19
N THR A 725 7.22 -14.15 -0.93
CA THR A 725 8.23 -13.75 0.06
C THR A 725 8.20 -14.59 1.33
N GLY A 726 7.49 -15.73 1.33
CA GLY A 726 7.30 -16.56 2.52
C GLY A 726 6.31 -15.96 3.52
N HIS A 727 6.48 -16.33 4.77
CA HIS A 727 5.63 -15.89 5.87
C HIS A 727 5.92 -14.44 6.29
N SER A 728 4.90 -13.76 6.83
CA SER A 728 5.02 -12.38 7.29
C SER A 728 5.96 -12.24 8.49
N SER A 729 6.52 -11.04 8.68
CA SER A 729 7.51 -10.80 9.74
C SER A 729 6.96 -11.10 11.14
N PHE A 730 5.70 -10.76 11.42
CA PHE A 730 5.07 -11.03 12.71
C PHE A 730 5.01 -12.52 13.07
N VAL A 731 4.59 -13.38 12.13
CA VAL A 731 4.52 -14.81 12.42
C VAL A 731 5.92 -15.42 12.53
N MET A 732 6.87 -14.98 11.69
CA MET A 732 8.26 -15.43 11.79
C MET A 732 8.95 -14.94 13.07
N SER A 733 8.52 -13.82 13.64
CA SER A 733 8.98 -13.38 14.96
C SER A 733 8.70 -14.43 16.03
N CYS A 734 7.58 -15.16 15.96
CA CYS A 734 7.28 -16.24 16.89
C CYS A 734 8.29 -17.39 16.75
N SER A 735 8.50 -17.89 15.53
CA SER A 735 9.46 -18.97 15.24
C SER A 735 10.89 -18.59 15.60
N PHE A 736 11.31 -17.40 15.21
CA PHE A 736 12.69 -16.96 15.41
C PHE A 736 12.98 -16.55 16.85
N THR A 737 11.98 -16.10 17.60
CA THR A 737 12.12 -15.95 19.06
C THR A 737 12.38 -17.31 19.69
N ASN A 738 11.65 -18.37 19.28
CA ASN A 738 11.96 -19.73 19.73
C ASN A 738 13.38 -20.16 19.32
N GLN A 739 13.82 -19.88 18.10
CA GLN A 739 15.19 -20.19 17.66
C GLN A 739 16.24 -19.52 18.55
N VAL A 740 16.10 -18.22 18.84
CA VAL A 740 17.06 -17.51 19.70
C VAL A 740 17.07 -18.10 21.11
N LEU A 741 15.90 -18.39 21.69
CA LEU A 741 15.80 -19.02 23.01
C LEU A 741 16.41 -20.43 23.01
N ALA A 742 16.21 -21.21 21.94
CA ALA A 742 16.84 -22.52 21.77
C ALA A 742 18.37 -22.41 21.69
N GLN A 743 18.90 -21.45 20.94
CA GLN A 743 20.34 -21.19 20.85
C GLN A 743 20.94 -20.79 22.20
N ILE A 744 20.26 -19.91 22.95
CA ILE A 744 20.66 -19.57 24.33
C ILE A 744 20.64 -20.81 25.22
N MET A 745 19.58 -21.62 25.16
CA MET A 745 19.43 -22.83 25.96
C MET A 745 20.53 -23.85 25.67
N LEU A 746 20.87 -24.08 24.41
CA LEU A 746 21.97 -24.99 24.02
C LEU A 746 23.31 -24.48 24.52
N TYR A 747 23.62 -23.19 24.31
CA TYR A 747 24.92 -22.60 24.64
C TYR A 747 25.13 -22.43 26.15
N LYS A 748 24.06 -22.19 26.91
CA LYS A 748 24.08 -21.92 28.37
C LYS A 748 23.65 -23.10 29.23
N ASN A 749 23.49 -24.30 28.67
CA ASN A 749 23.00 -25.48 29.39
C ASN A 749 23.82 -25.85 30.67
N GLU A 750 25.10 -25.52 30.71
CA GLU A 750 26.01 -25.78 31.85
C GLU A 750 26.36 -24.50 32.65
N ASP A 751 25.78 -23.33 32.31
CA ASP A 751 26.04 -22.05 32.98
C ASP A 751 25.10 -21.84 34.18
N VAL A 752 25.56 -22.26 35.36
CA VAL A 752 24.80 -22.21 36.62
C VAL A 752 24.41 -20.78 37.02
N GLU A 753 25.29 -19.80 36.79
CA GLU A 753 25.02 -18.41 37.17
C GLU A 753 23.99 -17.79 36.23
N PHE A 754 24.07 -18.09 34.92
CA PHE A 754 23.03 -17.70 33.97
C PHE A 754 21.68 -18.32 34.32
N GLY A 755 21.66 -19.61 34.68
CA GLY A 755 20.44 -20.31 35.10
C GLY A 755 19.81 -19.71 36.37
N LYS A 756 20.60 -19.30 37.36
CA LYS A 756 20.07 -18.63 38.57
C LYS A 756 19.40 -17.30 38.24
N LYS A 757 19.94 -16.55 37.27
CA LYS A 757 19.38 -15.27 36.84
C LYS A 757 18.14 -15.45 35.97
N HIS A 758 18.16 -16.42 35.06
CA HIS A 758 17.09 -16.68 34.11
C HIS A 758 16.52 -18.08 34.33
N ILE A 759 15.64 -18.20 35.33
CA ILE A 759 15.16 -19.47 35.88
C ILE A 759 14.50 -20.39 34.84
N ALA A 760 13.95 -19.82 33.77
CA ALA A 760 13.37 -20.56 32.65
C ALA A 760 14.41 -21.46 31.94
N PHE A 761 15.68 -21.05 31.89
CA PHE A 761 16.79 -21.84 31.33
C PHE A 761 17.42 -22.81 32.33
N ALA A 762 17.31 -22.56 33.64
CA ALA A 762 17.86 -23.45 34.67
C ALA A 762 17.21 -24.84 34.68
N LYS A 763 15.96 -24.94 34.26
CA LYS A 763 15.21 -26.21 34.22
C LYS A 763 15.76 -27.20 33.19
N SER A 764 16.55 -26.74 32.23
CA SER A 764 17.08 -27.56 31.15
C SER A 764 18.22 -28.48 31.58
N GLY A 765 19.04 -28.05 32.55
CA GLY A 765 20.21 -28.79 33.02
C GLY A 765 21.20 -29.15 31.90
N LYS A 766 22.13 -30.06 32.18
CA LYS A 766 23.08 -30.58 31.19
C LYS A 766 22.33 -31.40 30.14
N LEU A 767 22.40 -30.98 28.87
CA LEU A 767 21.71 -31.64 27.77
C LEU A 767 22.51 -32.85 27.26
N GLU A 768 21.92 -34.04 27.37
CA GLU A 768 22.43 -35.26 26.73
C GLU A 768 22.06 -35.31 25.25
N LYS A 769 22.69 -36.19 24.45
CA LYS A 769 22.44 -36.39 23.02
C LYS A 769 21.04 -36.96 22.74
N LYS A 770 20.03 -36.11 22.86
CA LYS A 770 18.60 -36.37 22.66
C LYS A 770 17.97 -35.18 21.94
N VAL A 771 16.72 -35.35 21.52
CA VAL A 771 15.89 -34.29 20.97
C VAL A 771 14.98 -33.78 22.08
N TYR A 772 15.04 -32.49 22.37
CA TYR A 772 14.23 -31.80 23.38
C TYR A 772 13.27 -30.81 22.72
N VAL A 773 12.19 -30.44 23.40
CA VAL A 773 11.34 -29.30 23.04
C VAL A 773 11.63 -28.17 24.04
N LEU A 774 11.42 -26.92 23.63
CA LEU A 774 11.54 -25.79 24.55
C LEU A 774 10.60 -25.97 25.77
N PRO A 775 11.07 -25.66 26.99
CA PRO A 775 10.20 -25.62 28.15
C PRO A 775 8.97 -24.75 27.91
N LYS A 776 7.79 -25.23 28.33
CA LYS A 776 6.51 -24.54 28.10
C LYS A 776 6.50 -23.09 28.57
N ILE A 777 7.21 -22.77 29.64
CA ILE A 777 7.31 -21.39 30.14
C ILE A 777 8.02 -20.45 29.14
N LEU A 778 8.99 -20.95 28.38
CA LEU A 778 9.64 -20.17 27.31
C LEU A 778 8.73 -20.03 26.09
N ASP A 779 7.95 -21.06 25.78
CA ASP A 779 6.93 -21.01 24.72
C ASP A 779 5.80 -20.01 25.05
N GLU A 780 5.32 -20.00 26.29
CA GLU A 780 4.38 -18.99 26.79
C GLU A 780 4.98 -17.58 26.81
N GLU A 781 6.28 -17.45 27.12
CA GLU A 781 6.98 -16.18 27.04
C GLU A 781 7.06 -15.68 25.60
N VAL A 782 7.36 -16.54 24.62
CA VAL A 782 7.28 -16.16 23.20
C VAL A 782 5.90 -15.56 22.90
N ALA A 783 4.81 -16.23 23.28
CA ALA A 783 3.47 -15.68 23.03
C ALA A 783 3.28 -14.31 23.70
N ARG A 784 3.66 -14.20 24.98
CA ARG A 784 3.54 -12.97 25.78
C ARG A 784 4.24 -11.78 25.13
N LEU A 785 5.44 -11.98 24.58
CA LEU A 785 6.23 -10.94 23.92
C LEU A 785 5.56 -10.38 22.64
N HIS A 786 4.57 -11.07 22.08
CA HIS A 786 3.86 -10.63 20.87
C HIS A 786 2.50 -9.97 21.15
N LEU A 787 1.92 -10.16 22.35
CA LEU A 787 0.54 -9.75 22.65
C LEU A 787 0.32 -8.23 22.55
N ALA A 788 1.26 -7.43 23.05
CA ALA A 788 1.12 -5.97 23.04
C ALA A 788 1.05 -5.40 21.62
N HIS A 789 1.78 -5.99 20.67
CA HIS A 789 1.82 -5.56 19.27
C HIS A 789 0.47 -5.72 18.56
N VAL A 790 -0.34 -6.67 19.02
CA VAL A 790 -1.70 -6.92 18.50
C VAL A 790 -2.79 -6.42 19.46
N ASN A 791 -2.45 -5.48 20.35
CA ASN A 791 -3.36 -4.86 21.33
C ASN A 791 -4.11 -5.86 22.23
N VAL A 792 -3.44 -6.94 22.63
CA VAL A 792 -3.99 -7.92 23.57
C VAL A 792 -3.46 -7.65 24.98
N GLU A 793 -4.37 -7.40 25.92
CA GLU A 793 -4.09 -7.30 27.34
C GLU A 793 -4.36 -8.64 28.03
N LEU A 794 -3.35 -9.21 28.69
CA LEU A 794 -3.46 -10.50 29.35
C LEU A 794 -3.93 -10.34 30.80
N THR A 795 -4.96 -11.09 31.19
CA THR A 795 -5.41 -11.14 32.59
C THR A 795 -4.41 -11.90 33.46
N THR A 796 -4.11 -11.36 34.64
CA THR A 796 -3.29 -12.03 35.66
C THR A 796 -4.18 -12.83 36.62
N LEU A 797 -3.79 -14.06 36.93
CA LEU A 797 -4.45 -14.85 37.97
C LEU A 797 -4.28 -14.17 39.34
N SER A 798 -5.36 -14.08 40.11
CA SER A 798 -5.25 -13.81 41.55
C SER A 798 -4.67 -15.01 42.28
N ASP A 799 -4.08 -14.79 43.46
CA ASP A 799 -3.52 -15.86 44.30
C ASP A 799 -4.54 -16.97 44.58
N VAL A 800 -5.81 -16.60 44.80
CA VAL A 800 -6.92 -17.54 45.03
C VAL A 800 -7.19 -18.43 43.81
N GLN A 801 -7.12 -17.86 42.59
CA GLN A 801 -7.31 -18.63 41.36
C GLN A 801 -6.12 -19.55 41.08
N ALA A 802 -4.90 -19.05 41.31
CA ALA A 802 -3.67 -19.82 41.17
C ALA A 802 -3.68 -21.04 42.11
N GLU A 803 -4.03 -20.85 43.39
CA GLU A 803 -4.19 -21.93 44.37
C GLU A 803 -5.30 -22.92 43.94
N TYR A 804 -6.46 -22.43 43.53
CA TYR A 804 -7.58 -23.27 43.09
C TYR A 804 -7.23 -24.17 41.91
N LEU A 805 -6.48 -23.65 40.94
CA LEU A 805 -6.05 -24.40 39.76
C LEU A 805 -4.79 -25.24 40.01
N GLY A 806 -4.07 -25.00 41.11
CA GLY A 806 -2.78 -25.62 41.39
C GLY A 806 -1.69 -25.17 40.41
N LEU A 807 -1.73 -23.92 39.95
CA LEU A 807 -0.80 -23.36 38.97
C LEU A 807 -0.10 -22.12 39.54
N PRO A 808 1.18 -21.84 39.19
CA PRO A 808 1.81 -20.57 39.53
C PRO A 808 1.14 -19.40 38.78
N VAL A 809 1.12 -18.21 39.39
CA VAL A 809 0.58 -16.97 38.77
C VAL A 809 1.31 -16.65 37.45
N GLU A 810 2.61 -16.91 37.40
CA GLU A 810 3.47 -16.65 36.23
C GLU A 810 3.49 -17.81 35.21
N GLY A 811 2.80 -18.92 35.50
CA GLY A 811 2.83 -20.13 34.69
C GLY A 811 3.97 -21.11 35.05
N PRO A 812 4.13 -22.22 34.30
CA PRO A 812 3.36 -22.55 33.09
C PRO A 812 1.88 -22.83 33.37
N PHE A 813 1.00 -22.45 32.44
CA PHE A 813 -0.45 -22.49 32.65
C PHE A 813 -1.13 -23.78 32.20
N LYS A 814 -0.38 -24.67 31.54
CA LYS A 814 -0.90 -25.93 30.97
C LYS A 814 0.08 -27.07 31.19
N SER A 815 -0.43 -28.29 31.20
CA SER A 815 0.39 -29.51 31.24
C SER A 815 1.14 -29.73 29.92
N ASP A 816 2.23 -30.49 29.97
CA ASP A 816 3.06 -30.73 28.76
C ASP A 816 2.30 -31.46 27.65
N HIS A 817 1.35 -32.33 27.98
CA HIS A 817 0.53 -33.08 27.02
C HIS A 817 -0.65 -32.30 26.44
N TYR A 818 -0.86 -31.05 26.88
CA TYR A 818 -1.92 -30.19 26.37
C TYR A 818 -1.61 -29.78 24.93
N ARG A 819 -2.58 -29.94 24.03
CA ARG A 819 -2.42 -29.70 22.58
C ARG A 819 -2.77 -28.25 22.26
N TYR A 820 -1.96 -27.30 22.74
CA TYR A 820 -2.13 -25.83 22.73
C TYR A 820 -2.77 -25.23 23.95
#